data_AF-A0A812VWN3-F1
#
_entry.id   AF-A0A812VWN3-F1
#
_cell.length_a   1.000
_cell.length_b   1.000
_cell.length_c   1.000
_cell.angle_alpha   90.00
_cell.angle_beta   90.00
_cell.angle_gamma   90.00
#
_symmetry.space_group_name_H-M   'P 1'
#
loop_
_entity.id
_entity.type
_entity.pdbx_description
1 polymer ?
#
loop_
_entity_poly.entity_id
_entity_poly.type
_entity_poly.pdbx_seq_one_letter_code
_entity_poly.pdbx_strand_id
1 'polypeptide(L)'
;MGAEEDGERQASSSTQPAAAESHDGEAVLKKLHILPLKEADKKIKGRQRMDFLAETLRQLRNTKATVCSGDLVRAKEADFVVIKCDPPQGCLGMETDFFVDGAPVICFQKIQFSAWGPNTLSSEELFNDYVRPYFKGEYSPYGTAGVKRVRLLYTGQVVQVGEVCLQVEATEPQGLGMVSTDTEIFANWDTTPEFEKVHILPFMDTLPSAYQYELFGDYLKPYLMANQHRKYQHGDLFTYQGVQFKVVACEPDVVARIGKSTTIFCQGHLTPTLRNLLPPHLMNQVAQLPQGLQMLLLSSERTTRELEDMLNHRRGLFPQTIEEIESFTWQMLTVQFEITELATLDAAWAFGESSPKAEVHVDRRLNVMGSGLQHKVFFRDFLELIRPLFATSDFAEQPRYIADTGCGDGSLLCQIYEFVKQQTPRGRALKEFPLTMIGIDLSASALAATADTLRARGVPHQLLEGDIGDPGGLCNELRRLNLDPRQTLHVRSFLDHDRPFRMPAHPLRAGSSRDLFVAHHFDQAVYLDRCGKVIKPVDIYQSLVEHFGRWADASGEHGLCILEAMLLDVPSTAKYFDENVSFHFDIEAALSRQYLVPPVANCMALAEAGLFSCTGDASSHCYPESGEYCRIMSQHVKRSSSCVRLAEFDDLAALVELQQAAKVTSALEASPETLAGRLLKAPLGVLVAERAGKLLGAAYTTRCLGPAISGIEAEPSQPSADHGDVLQLVALHALPEAPGVGSLLRDFLLQLAWVDPDVKSVVGLTRFDGWAASGLSQEDYMRRHLEGEVSDKVLAFHTQRGAAVVKLVHDARPADVANQGAAVLIRYEPGRPQRERRVASRESQEATVDTVEAFVHEQLAKMNIQPKDADFAELGLDSLELAALRRSVEKRFGLHGDAAAATARELATSCFQGGSNLQRADARAVVESFLLDFGEAGSQSASLAEMGLDSLDIARLRERLQARLSVQLSVEVQVCTPCVKDTKEIRLVAMARRRILGAAVVAAMLGIFMGLGKSRLALVELQAMDRKLDLKRFMGSWYVLAHIPVKLVNEHLAHNAVETYTWDESKQRIGVHYRFNEKSMDGRINDSYQRGWVWNKETSAEWRVSPKLPLFGYLLSYCGLKLPYIIVDCADDYSKAIVGYPNRAYLWILSRKPTVSDADYEKLIQKSKELGYDEDKIRKVPQTDGAEAFQAPS
;
A
#
# COMPACT_ATOMS: atom_id res chain seq x y z
N MET A 1 80.29 -19.43 -5.64
CA MET A 1 79.48 -20.14 -6.65
C MET A 1 78.03 -19.97 -6.22
N GLY A 2 77.12 -19.30 -6.95
CA GLY A 2 77.33 -18.46 -8.14
C GLY A 2 76.09 -18.44 -9.06
N ALA A 3 75.54 -17.25 -9.35
CA ALA A 3 74.31 -16.98 -10.13
C ALA A 3 73.00 -17.59 -9.51
N GLU A 4 71.75 -17.25 -9.84
CA GLU A 4 71.03 -16.45 -10.89
C GLU A 4 69.76 -15.84 -10.19
N GLU A 5 69.04 -14.76 -10.52
CA GLU A 5 69.10 -13.46 -11.27
C GLU A 5 68.23 -12.46 -10.43
N ASP A 6 68.33 -11.12 -10.38
CA ASP A 6 68.43 -9.99 -11.34
C ASP A 6 67.06 -9.46 -11.89
N GLY A 7 66.79 -8.12 -11.85
CA GLY A 7 65.70 -7.52 -12.67
C GLY A 7 64.71 -6.41 -12.18
N GLU A 8 64.88 -5.65 -11.08
CA GLU A 8 63.87 -4.61 -10.70
C GLU A 8 63.88 -3.31 -11.55
N ARG A 9 62.72 -2.96 -12.16
CA ARG A 9 62.35 -1.68 -12.84
C ARG A 9 60.82 -1.57 -12.94
N GLN A 10 60.11 -0.45 -13.14
CA GLN A 10 60.29 1.03 -13.03
C GLN A 10 58.84 1.61 -13.01
N ALA A 11 58.48 2.65 -12.26
CA ALA A 11 58.36 4.07 -12.69
C ALA A 11 57.29 4.71 -11.74
N SER A 12 57.37 5.89 -11.11
CA SER A 12 57.96 7.22 -11.39
C SER A 12 56.99 8.25 -11.99
N SER A 13 56.47 9.17 -11.16
CA SER A 13 56.43 10.62 -11.44
C SER A 13 56.24 11.37 -10.10
N SER A 14 56.92 12.46 -9.70
CA SER A 14 57.75 13.50 -10.34
C SER A 14 57.05 14.84 -10.66
N THR A 15 56.89 15.69 -9.64
CA THR A 15 57.08 17.14 -9.79
C THR A 15 57.66 17.74 -8.51
N GLN A 16 58.25 18.93 -8.60
CA GLN A 16 59.14 19.50 -7.59
C GLN A 16 58.40 20.31 -6.50
N PRO A 17 59.01 20.52 -5.31
CA PRO A 17 58.71 21.71 -4.53
C PRO A 17 59.16 22.95 -5.33
N ALA A 18 58.21 23.82 -5.67
CA ALA A 18 58.51 25.09 -6.33
C ALA A 18 59.31 26.02 -5.40
N ALA A 19 60.02 26.98 -5.99
CA ALA A 19 61.00 27.81 -5.27
C ALA A 19 60.35 28.74 -4.23
N ALA A 20 61.17 29.19 -3.28
CA ALA A 20 60.82 30.31 -2.40
C ALA A 20 60.83 31.62 -3.22
N GLU A 21 59.67 32.01 -3.75
CA GLU A 21 59.48 33.34 -4.32
C GLU A 21 59.25 34.38 -3.23
N SER A 22 60.01 35.47 -3.27
CA SER A 22 59.89 36.59 -2.33
C SER A 22 58.71 37.49 -2.72
N HIS A 23 57.55 37.26 -2.13
CA HIS A 23 56.40 38.15 -2.28
C HIS A 23 56.48 39.34 -1.32
N ASP A 24 57.04 40.45 -1.81
CA ASP A 24 56.60 41.78 -1.39
C ASP A 24 55.11 41.93 -1.73
N GLY A 25 54.26 42.00 -0.72
CA GLY A 25 52.81 41.95 -0.91
C GLY A 25 52.04 41.73 0.38
N GLU A 26 52.00 42.74 1.26
CA GLU A 26 51.04 42.78 2.37
C GLU A 26 49.62 42.62 1.79
N ALA A 27 48.91 41.56 2.17
CA ALA A 27 47.57 41.33 1.68
C ALA A 27 46.64 42.44 2.17
N VAL A 28 46.02 43.17 1.24
CA VAL A 28 45.06 44.23 1.58
C VAL A 28 43.73 43.60 1.96
N LEU A 29 43.18 43.98 3.12
CA LEU A 29 41.87 43.54 3.57
C LEU A 29 40.77 44.09 2.66
N LYS A 30 39.92 43.21 2.15
CA LYS A 30 38.70 43.57 1.41
C LYS A 30 37.57 43.92 2.36
N LYS A 31 37.43 43.19 3.47
CA LYS A 31 36.35 43.37 4.44
C LYS A 31 36.87 43.27 5.88
N LEU A 32 36.38 44.15 6.74
CA LEU A 32 36.63 44.16 8.19
C LEU A 32 35.31 44.29 8.95
N HIS A 33 34.96 43.31 9.78
CA HIS A 33 33.83 43.38 10.71
C HIS A 33 34.36 43.62 12.12
N ILE A 34 33.95 44.73 12.73
CA ILE A 34 34.50 45.22 14.01
C ILE A 34 33.38 45.75 14.91
N LEU A 35 33.22 45.17 16.10
CA LEU A 35 32.10 45.43 17.00
C LEU A 35 32.57 45.93 18.38
N PRO A 36 31.83 46.87 19.02
CA PRO A 36 32.16 47.34 20.36
C PRO A 36 31.89 46.27 21.42
N LEU A 37 32.62 46.34 22.54
CA LEU A 37 32.25 45.59 23.74
C LEU A 37 30.91 46.10 24.30
N LYS A 38 30.12 45.23 24.96
CA LYS A 38 28.81 45.58 25.54
C LYS A 38 28.85 46.79 26.50
N GLU A 39 29.92 46.96 27.26
CA GLU A 39 30.12 48.12 28.14
C GLU A 39 30.61 49.38 27.40
N ALA A 40 31.22 49.22 26.22
CA ALA A 40 31.58 50.33 25.33
C ALA A 40 30.36 50.84 24.54
N ASP A 41 29.50 49.95 24.04
CA ASP A 41 28.29 50.29 23.28
C ASP A 41 27.31 51.13 24.14
N LYS A 42 27.22 50.85 25.44
CA LYS A 42 26.51 51.69 26.43
C LYS A 42 27.01 53.14 26.52
N LYS A 43 28.27 53.41 26.15
CA LYS A 43 28.83 54.78 26.07
C LYS A 43 28.48 55.48 24.75
N ILE A 44 28.33 54.71 23.67
CA ILE A 44 28.09 55.23 22.31
C ILE A 44 26.67 55.83 22.18
N LYS A 45 25.69 55.31 22.95
CA LYS A 45 24.34 55.89 23.14
C LYS A 45 23.67 56.41 21.87
N GLY A 46 23.50 55.54 20.87
CA GLY A 46 22.76 55.87 19.64
C GLY A 46 23.48 56.80 18.66
N ARG A 47 24.76 57.13 18.90
CA ARG A 47 25.63 57.72 17.87
C ARG A 47 26.14 56.62 16.93
N GLN A 48 26.55 56.98 15.72
CA GLN A 48 27.11 55.99 14.80
C GLN A 48 28.45 55.46 15.33
N ARG A 49 28.58 54.13 15.44
CA ARG A 49 29.80 53.45 15.90
C ARG A 49 31.03 53.83 15.06
N MET A 50 30.80 54.15 13.79
CA MET A 50 31.83 54.60 12.84
C MET A 50 32.51 55.92 13.26
N ASP A 51 31.80 56.86 13.91
CA ASP A 51 32.38 58.14 14.37
C ASP A 51 33.50 57.96 15.41
N PHE A 52 33.41 56.88 16.20
CA PHE A 52 34.43 56.50 17.17
C PHE A 52 35.63 55.89 16.47
N LEU A 53 35.38 54.90 15.59
CA LEU A 53 36.43 54.12 14.90
C LEU A 53 37.16 54.86 13.77
N ALA A 54 36.54 55.82 13.10
CA ALA A 54 37.03 56.38 11.84
C ALA A 54 38.43 57.01 11.92
N GLU A 55 38.87 57.43 13.10
CA GLU A 55 40.20 57.98 13.33
C GLU A 55 41.24 56.86 13.53
N THR A 56 40.97 55.90 14.41
CA THR A 56 41.85 54.75 14.65
C THR A 56 42.02 53.88 13.40
N LEU A 57 40.95 53.66 12.62
CA LEU A 57 41.04 52.92 11.35
C LEU A 57 41.86 53.68 10.29
N ARG A 58 41.78 55.02 10.25
CA ARG A 58 42.68 55.85 9.41
C ARG A 58 44.13 55.75 9.87
N GLN A 59 44.40 55.70 11.18
CA GLN A 59 45.74 55.52 11.71
C GLN A 59 46.30 54.14 11.34
N LEU A 60 45.56 53.04 11.59
CA LEU A 60 45.95 51.67 11.24
C LEU A 60 46.23 51.50 9.74
N ARG A 61 45.43 52.14 8.87
CA ARG A 61 45.69 52.20 7.43
C ARG A 61 46.99 52.94 7.11
N ASN A 62 47.17 54.13 7.67
CA ASN A 62 48.33 54.98 7.38
C ASN A 62 49.65 54.37 7.89
N THR A 63 49.61 53.58 8.96
CA THR A 63 50.78 52.85 9.49
C THR A 63 50.98 51.46 8.86
N LYS A 64 50.09 51.03 7.94
CA LYS A 64 50.03 49.67 7.38
C LYS A 64 49.99 48.57 8.46
N ALA A 65 49.37 48.84 9.61
CA ALA A 65 49.28 47.86 10.67
C ALA A 65 48.50 46.62 10.20
N THR A 66 49.10 45.44 10.33
CA THR A 66 48.41 44.16 10.09
C THR A 66 47.31 43.97 11.12
N VAL A 67 46.10 43.70 10.65
CA VAL A 67 44.90 43.43 11.43
C VAL A 67 44.42 42.00 11.13
N CYS A 68 43.98 41.28 12.15
CA CYS A 68 43.30 39.99 12.02
C CYS A 68 42.12 39.83 13.01
N SER A 69 41.40 38.71 12.91
CA SER A 69 40.32 38.38 13.84
C SER A 69 40.83 38.25 15.29
N GLY A 70 40.06 38.81 16.23
CA GLY A 70 40.38 38.87 17.66
C GLY A 70 41.19 40.10 18.08
N ASP A 71 41.68 40.95 17.18
CA ASP A 71 42.45 42.16 17.56
C ASP A 71 41.56 43.18 18.30
N LEU A 72 42.09 43.73 19.41
CA LEU A 72 41.49 44.80 20.21
C LEU A 72 41.84 46.17 19.62
N VAL A 73 40.82 46.96 19.29
CA VAL A 73 40.94 48.31 18.73
C VAL A 73 40.31 49.30 19.70
N ARG A 74 41.17 50.07 20.39
CA ARG A 74 40.75 51.13 21.32
C ARG A 74 40.54 52.45 20.56
N ALA A 75 39.36 53.05 20.70
CA ALA A 75 38.97 54.26 19.99
C ALA A 75 38.08 55.16 20.87
N LYS A 76 38.56 56.36 21.20
CA LYS A 76 37.81 57.40 21.95
C LYS A 76 37.08 56.85 23.19
N GLU A 77 37.84 56.21 24.08
CA GLU A 77 37.37 55.57 25.34
C GLU A 77 36.39 54.39 25.20
N ALA A 78 36.14 53.93 23.98
CA ALA A 78 35.44 52.69 23.67
C ALA A 78 36.44 51.63 23.17
N ASP A 79 36.23 50.39 23.58
CA ASP A 79 36.98 49.22 23.10
C ASP A 79 36.13 48.42 22.12
N PHE A 80 36.73 48.08 20.98
CA PHE A 80 36.15 47.28 19.91
C PHE A 80 37.02 46.04 19.67
N VAL A 81 36.43 44.99 19.11
CA VAL A 81 37.14 43.78 18.67
C VAL A 81 36.82 43.48 17.21
N VAL A 82 37.85 43.14 16.45
CA VAL A 82 37.70 42.64 15.07
C VAL A 82 37.11 41.24 15.12
N ILE A 83 35.88 41.09 14.66
CA ILE A 83 35.17 39.81 14.62
C ILE A 83 35.68 38.95 13.47
N LYS A 84 35.78 39.55 12.28
CA LYS A 84 36.14 38.85 11.05
C LYS A 84 36.86 39.78 10.09
N CYS A 85 37.78 39.24 9.33
CA CYS A 85 38.43 39.92 8.21
C CYS A 85 38.55 38.95 7.03
N ASP A 86 38.60 39.51 5.82
CA ASP A 86 38.85 38.78 4.57
C ASP A 86 39.89 39.55 3.72
N PRO A 87 41.08 38.98 3.43
CA PRO A 87 41.64 37.72 3.94
C PRO A 87 41.80 37.66 5.48
N PRO A 88 42.10 36.49 6.08
CA PRO A 88 42.11 36.29 7.55
C PRO A 88 43.22 37.07 8.31
N GLN A 89 44.15 37.71 7.61
CA GLN A 89 45.03 38.76 8.13
C GLN A 89 45.45 39.67 6.98
N GLY A 90 45.69 40.96 7.26
CA GLY A 90 46.11 41.92 6.24
C GLY A 90 46.17 43.36 6.73
N CYS A 91 46.66 44.28 5.88
CA CYS A 91 46.63 45.72 6.16
C CYS A 91 45.37 46.37 5.56
N LEU A 92 44.94 47.51 6.11
CA LEU A 92 43.75 48.22 5.62
C LEU A 92 44.06 49.00 4.32
N GLY A 93 43.13 48.98 3.37
CA GLY A 93 43.23 49.64 2.07
C GLY A 93 42.35 50.89 1.92
N MET A 94 42.29 51.41 0.70
CA MET A 94 41.27 52.41 0.32
C MET A 94 39.90 51.75 0.05
N GLU A 95 39.89 50.50 -0.41
CA GLU A 95 38.72 49.71 -0.80
C GLU A 95 38.33 48.65 0.25
N THR A 96 38.69 48.85 1.52
CA THR A 96 38.26 47.95 2.60
C THR A 96 36.84 48.31 3.06
N ASP A 97 35.89 47.41 2.89
CA ASP A 97 34.55 47.53 3.48
C ASP A 97 34.63 47.42 5.01
N PHE A 98 34.00 48.37 5.71
CA PHE A 98 33.90 48.36 7.17
C PHE A 98 32.49 48.04 7.63
N PHE A 99 32.31 46.91 8.30
CA PHE A 99 31.06 46.52 8.93
C PHE A 99 31.16 46.81 10.43
N VAL A 100 30.25 47.63 10.97
CA VAL A 100 30.24 48.05 12.39
C VAL A 100 28.94 47.66 13.12
N ASP A 101 28.03 47.01 12.39
CA ASP A 101 26.67 46.71 12.82
C ASP A 101 26.49 45.25 13.25
N GLY A 102 25.56 45.04 14.17
CA GLY A 102 25.37 43.77 14.90
C GLY A 102 25.36 43.96 16.42
N ALA A 103 25.06 42.88 17.15
CA ALA A 103 25.05 42.89 18.62
C ALA A 103 26.47 43.12 19.20
N PRO A 104 26.63 43.91 20.27
CA PRO A 104 27.94 44.18 20.84
C PRO A 104 28.53 42.94 21.54
N VAL A 105 29.86 42.83 21.51
CA VAL A 105 30.60 41.65 21.99
C VAL A 105 30.55 41.59 23.51
N ILE A 106 30.26 40.40 24.06
CA ILE A 106 30.15 40.20 25.51
C ILE A 106 31.45 39.67 26.13
N CYS A 107 31.74 40.10 27.36
CA CYS A 107 32.63 39.33 28.25
C CYS A 107 31.77 38.29 28.97
N PHE A 108 32.20 37.04 28.98
CA PHE A 108 31.49 35.98 29.70
C PHE A 108 31.71 36.10 31.21
N GLN A 109 30.66 35.88 31.98
CA GLN A 109 30.76 35.61 33.42
C GLN A 109 31.14 34.15 33.66
N LYS A 110 30.54 33.23 32.88
CA LYS A 110 30.88 31.80 32.91
C LYS A 110 30.96 31.22 31.50
N ILE A 111 31.86 30.26 31.29
CA ILE A 111 31.96 29.47 30.05
C ILE A 111 32.23 28.01 30.40
N GLN A 112 31.52 27.09 29.75
CA GLN A 112 31.67 25.64 29.93
C GLN A 112 32.22 24.98 28.66
N PHE A 113 33.25 24.16 28.83
CA PHE A 113 33.84 23.33 27.78
C PHE A 113 33.57 21.85 28.01
N SER A 114 33.03 21.15 27.02
CA SER A 114 33.14 19.69 26.93
C SER A 114 34.41 19.33 26.16
N ALA A 115 35.16 18.32 26.60
CA ALA A 115 36.40 17.87 25.99
C ALA A 115 36.34 16.44 25.45
N TRP A 116 37.04 16.16 24.36
CA TRP A 116 37.25 14.81 23.85
C TRP A 116 38.63 14.66 23.18
N GLY A 117 39.21 13.46 23.27
CA GLY A 117 40.62 13.18 22.95
C GLY A 117 41.05 11.80 23.49
N PRO A 118 42.36 11.51 23.61
CA PRO A 118 42.84 10.29 24.26
C PRO A 118 42.40 10.27 25.74
N ASN A 119 41.51 9.35 26.08
CA ASN A 119 40.61 9.46 27.23
C ASN A 119 41.24 8.94 28.55
N THR A 120 42.39 9.49 28.94
CA THR A 120 43.24 8.99 30.04
C THR A 120 43.68 10.05 31.06
N LEU A 121 43.24 11.31 30.91
CA LEU A 121 43.63 12.43 31.77
C LEU A 121 42.49 12.85 32.70
N SER A 122 42.81 13.39 33.88
CA SER A 122 41.85 14.00 34.79
C SER A 122 41.31 15.35 34.26
N SER A 123 40.25 15.87 34.89
CA SER A 123 39.76 17.23 34.60
C SER A 123 40.77 18.32 35.02
N GLU A 124 41.67 18.06 35.97
CA GLU A 124 42.69 19.01 36.41
C GLU A 124 43.86 19.11 35.42
N GLU A 125 44.29 17.99 34.84
CA GLU A 125 45.27 17.93 33.74
C GLU A 125 44.67 18.55 32.46
N LEU A 126 43.43 18.19 32.10
CA LEU A 126 42.67 18.82 31.01
C LEU A 126 42.68 20.36 31.14
N PHE A 127 42.39 20.87 32.34
CA PHE A 127 42.39 22.32 32.56
C PHE A 127 43.78 22.93 32.49
N ASN A 128 44.78 22.37 33.15
CA ASN A 128 46.11 22.98 33.23
C ASN A 128 46.93 22.89 31.94
N ASP A 129 46.80 21.80 31.17
CA ASP A 129 47.66 21.49 30.03
C ASP A 129 47.03 21.88 28.67
N TYR A 130 45.69 21.98 28.59
CA TYR A 130 44.98 22.28 27.34
C TYR A 130 44.16 23.58 27.43
N VAL A 131 43.25 23.69 28.39
CA VAL A 131 42.35 24.86 28.48
C VAL A 131 43.11 26.13 28.88
N ARG A 132 43.96 26.05 29.91
CA ARG A 132 44.72 27.18 30.46
C ARG A 132 45.83 27.70 29.53
N PRO A 133 46.52 26.89 28.70
CA PRO A 133 47.46 27.39 27.70
C PRO A 133 46.78 27.98 26.46
N TYR A 134 45.55 27.56 26.11
CA TYR A 134 44.81 28.12 24.96
C TYR A 134 44.52 29.63 25.09
N PHE A 135 44.45 30.13 26.33
CA PHE A 135 44.31 31.55 26.69
C PHE A 135 45.63 32.20 27.16
N LYS A 136 46.79 31.70 26.69
CA LYS A 136 48.11 32.31 26.94
C LYS A 136 48.86 32.53 25.62
N GLY A 137 49.80 33.49 25.64
CA GLY A 137 50.58 33.90 24.47
C GLY A 137 49.93 35.10 23.77
N GLU A 138 49.94 35.12 22.43
CA GLU A 138 49.36 36.23 21.65
C GLU A 138 47.91 36.52 21.99
N TYR A 139 47.13 35.47 22.26
CA TYR A 139 45.74 35.54 22.69
C TYR A 139 45.70 35.40 24.20
N SER A 140 45.10 36.38 24.89
CA SER A 140 45.02 36.42 26.36
C SER A 140 43.66 36.97 26.82
N PRO A 141 43.23 36.74 28.08
CA PRO A 141 41.94 37.20 28.56
C PRO A 141 41.83 38.73 28.57
N TYR A 142 40.65 39.24 28.21
CA TYR A 142 40.37 40.68 28.28
C TYR A 142 40.50 41.18 29.73
N GLY A 143 41.15 42.34 29.92
CA GLY A 143 41.49 42.88 31.23
C GLY A 143 42.94 42.59 31.68
N THR A 144 43.62 41.59 31.11
CA THR A 144 45.06 41.40 31.35
C THR A 144 45.88 42.59 30.78
N ALA A 145 46.94 42.98 31.48
CA ALA A 145 47.74 44.15 31.12
C ALA A 145 48.46 43.99 29.77
N GLY A 146 48.25 44.92 28.85
CA GLY A 146 48.94 44.96 27.55
C GLY A 146 48.40 44.03 26.46
N VAL A 147 47.26 43.36 26.67
CA VAL A 147 46.65 42.46 25.67
C VAL A 147 46.26 43.22 24.40
N LYS A 148 46.66 42.66 23.25
CA LYS A 148 46.31 43.15 21.92
C LYS A 148 45.26 42.30 21.20
N ARG A 149 45.08 41.04 21.60
CA ARG A 149 44.25 40.06 20.90
C ARG A 149 43.55 39.11 21.87
N VAL A 150 42.28 38.82 21.60
CA VAL A 150 41.40 37.98 22.42
C VAL A 150 40.88 36.79 21.63
N ARG A 151 40.53 35.69 22.32
CA ARG A 151 39.75 34.60 21.70
C ARG A 151 38.28 34.99 21.66
N LEU A 152 37.72 35.04 20.45
CA LEU A 152 36.27 35.11 20.24
C LEU A 152 35.69 33.70 20.27
N LEU A 153 34.64 33.52 21.08
CA LEU A 153 33.98 32.24 21.32
C LEU A 153 32.45 32.40 21.29
N TYR A 154 31.75 31.34 20.87
CA TYR A 154 30.28 31.24 20.89
C TYR A 154 29.83 29.81 21.17
N THR A 155 28.62 29.64 21.70
CA THR A 155 28.06 28.32 22.03
C THR A 155 27.99 27.40 20.81
N GLY A 156 28.42 26.14 20.97
CA GLY A 156 28.53 25.14 19.92
C GLY A 156 29.85 25.15 19.16
N GLN A 157 30.69 26.18 19.27
CA GLN A 157 31.99 26.25 18.61
C GLN A 157 32.94 25.16 19.12
N VAL A 158 33.58 24.45 18.19
CA VAL A 158 34.62 23.44 18.46
C VAL A 158 36.00 24.02 18.14
N VAL A 159 36.98 23.71 18.99
CA VAL A 159 38.37 24.18 18.90
C VAL A 159 39.33 23.00 19.11
N GLN A 160 40.33 22.86 18.24
CA GLN A 160 41.42 21.89 18.43
C GLN A 160 42.54 22.52 19.27
N VAL A 161 42.99 21.81 20.33
CA VAL A 161 44.13 22.19 21.16
C VAL A 161 45.02 20.96 21.36
N GLY A 162 46.04 20.81 20.52
CA GLY A 162 46.84 19.57 20.47
C GLY A 162 45.96 18.37 20.11
N GLU A 163 46.08 17.27 20.85
CA GLU A 163 45.27 16.06 20.66
C GLU A 163 43.86 16.14 21.29
N VAL A 164 43.56 17.22 22.02
CA VAL A 164 42.26 17.42 22.67
C VAL A 164 41.42 18.45 21.92
N CYS A 165 40.16 18.12 21.71
CA CYS A 165 39.15 19.01 21.18
C CYS A 165 38.34 19.60 22.35
N LEU A 166 38.03 20.88 22.28
CA LEU A 166 37.18 21.59 23.24
C LEU A 166 35.97 22.16 22.51
N GLN A 167 34.75 21.89 22.99
CA GLN A 167 33.53 22.55 22.51
C GLN A 167 32.94 23.46 23.58
N VAL A 168 32.56 24.67 23.20
CA VAL A 168 31.80 25.60 24.05
C VAL A 168 30.37 25.06 24.23
N GLU A 169 30.10 24.42 25.37
CA GLU A 169 28.81 23.78 25.66
C GLU A 169 27.77 24.80 26.15
N ALA A 170 28.20 25.74 27.00
CA ALA A 170 27.35 26.81 27.52
C ALA A 170 28.15 28.10 27.76
N THR A 171 27.47 29.24 27.68
CA THR A 171 28.00 30.57 27.98
C THR A 171 26.99 31.38 28.79
N GLU A 172 27.46 32.09 29.80
CA GLU A 172 26.67 33.04 30.59
C GLU A 172 27.31 34.43 30.54
N PRO A 173 26.63 35.48 30.03
CA PRO A 173 25.42 35.41 29.21
C PRO A 173 25.69 34.75 27.85
N GLN A 174 24.64 34.31 27.15
CA GLN A 174 24.76 33.72 25.82
C GLN A 174 25.06 34.77 24.74
N GLY A 175 25.88 34.42 23.75
CA GLY A 175 26.18 35.25 22.58
C GLY A 175 27.58 35.01 22.01
N LEU A 176 28.01 35.90 21.11
CA LEU A 176 29.41 36.00 20.67
C LEU A 176 30.20 36.83 21.68
N GLY A 177 31.24 36.22 22.27
CA GLY A 177 31.95 36.83 23.38
C GLY A 177 33.42 36.46 23.49
N MET A 178 34.02 36.85 24.61
CA MET A 178 35.39 36.52 24.98
C MET A 178 35.52 36.25 26.48
N VAL A 179 36.59 35.53 26.83
CA VAL A 179 37.03 35.32 28.21
C VAL A 179 37.74 36.57 28.72
N SER A 180 37.37 37.04 29.91
CA SER A 180 38.06 38.11 30.66
C SER A 180 38.85 37.53 31.83
N THR A 181 39.55 38.39 32.60
CA THR A 181 40.18 38.02 33.88
C THR A 181 39.18 37.51 34.93
N ASP A 182 37.90 37.82 34.74
CA ASP A 182 36.84 37.62 35.74
C ASP A 182 35.86 36.51 35.31
N THR A 183 36.14 35.83 34.19
CA THR A 183 35.32 34.71 33.68
C THR A 183 35.63 33.41 34.41
N GLU A 184 34.61 32.77 34.99
CA GLU A 184 34.72 31.39 35.45
C GLU A 184 34.77 30.43 34.25
N ILE A 185 35.81 29.60 34.17
CA ILE A 185 35.99 28.60 33.11
C ILE A 185 35.79 27.20 33.70
N PHE A 186 34.76 26.51 33.23
CA PHE A 186 34.50 25.11 33.53
C PHE A 186 34.96 24.24 32.35
N ALA A 187 35.62 23.11 32.62
CA ALA A 187 36.01 22.16 31.60
C ALA A 187 35.94 20.73 32.13
N ASN A 188 35.28 19.83 31.40
CA ASN A 188 35.17 18.41 31.73
C ASN A 188 35.18 17.54 30.48
N TRP A 189 35.56 16.28 30.63
CA TRP A 189 35.46 15.27 29.57
C TRP A 189 34.00 14.96 29.24
N ASP A 190 33.67 14.85 27.95
CA ASP A 190 32.32 14.54 27.49
C ASP A 190 32.00 13.06 27.73
N THR A 191 31.27 12.79 28.80
CA THR A 191 30.83 11.45 29.25
C THR A 191 29.64 10.89 28.46
N THR A 192 29.15 11.61 27.44
CA THR A 192 28.05 11.14 26.57
C THR A 192 28.38 9.77 25.96
N PRO A 193 27.52 8.74 26.09
CA PRO A 193 27.81 7.38 25.59
C PRO A 193 27.96 7.33 24.07
N GLU A 194 28.52 6.23 23.55
CA GLU A 194 28.38 5.84 22.14
C GLU A 194 27.12 4.96 21.96
N PHE A 195 26.46 5.04 20.80
CA PHE A 195 25.48 4.01 20.42
C PHE A 195 26.18 2.68 20.13
N GLU A 196 25.57 1.56 20.53
CA GLU A 196 25.91 0.25 19.96
C GLU A 196 25.43 0.16 18.51
N LYS A 197 24.19 0.62 18.25
CA LYS A 197 23.50 0.51 16.96
C LYS A 197 22.71 1.79 16.69
N VAL A 198 22.73 2.26 15.45
CA VAL A 198 21.95 3.42 15.00
C VAL A 198 21.45 3.18 13.58
N HIS A 199 20.18 3.50 13.30
CA HIS A 199 19.59 3.42 11.96
C HIS A 199 19.28 4.82 11.47
N ILE A 200 19.89 5.21 10.36
CA ILE A 200 19.74 6.54 9.74
C ILE A 200 19.21 6.36 8.32
N LEU A 201 18.05 6.95 8.01
CA LEU A 201 17.43 6.86 6.69
C LEU A 201 17.39 8.22 5.96
N PRO A 202 17.57 8.24 4.63
CA PRO A 202 17.42 9.43 3.82
C PRO A 202 15.95 9.68 3.46
N PHE A 203 15.59 10.92 3.14
CA PHE A 203 14.30 11.24 2.54
C PHE A 203 14.34 11.05 1.02
N MET A 204 13.38 10.30 0.47
CA MET A 204 13.37 9.79 -0.89
C MET A 204 13.44 10.88 -1.97
N ASP A 205 12.76 11.99 -1.74
CA ASP A 205 12.71 13.19 -2.58
C ASP A 205 14.02 13.98 -2.60
N THR A 206 14.86 13.82 -1.56
CA THR A 206 16.16 14.49 -1.44
C THR A 206 17.31 13.71 -2.07
N LEU A 207 17.08 12.48 -2.54
CA LEU A 207 18.11 11.62 -3.13
C LEU A 207 18.42 11.99 -4.60
N PRO A 208 19.68 11.90 -5.06
CA PRO A 208 20.03 12.21 -6.44
C PRO A 208 19.42 11.22 -7.44
N SER A 209 18.71 11.74 -8.45
CA SER A 209 18.18 10.94 -9.56
C SER A 209 19.12 10.85 -10.78
N ALA A 210 20.15 11.70 -10.84
CA ALA A 210 20.99 11.89 -12.03
C ALA A 210 22.20 10.92 -12.14
N TYR A 211 22.56 10.21 -11.07
CA TYR A 211 23.72 9.31 -11.05
C TYR A 211 23.54 8.17 -10.04
N GLN A 212 24.36 7.12 -10.14
CA GLN A 212 24.42 6.04 -9.13
C GLN A 212 25.36 6.46 -8.00
N TYR A 213 24.92 6.28 -6.75
CA TYR A 213 25.64 6.62 -5.52
C TYR A 213 25.60 5.46 -4.52
N GLU A 214 26.49 5.46 -3.55
CA GLU A 214 26.51 4.57 -2.39
C GLU A 214 26.22 5.41 -1.14
N LEU A 215 25.03 5.24 -0.54
CA LEU A 215 24.51 6.13 0.50
C LEU A 215 25.43 6.24 1.72
N PHE A 216 26.10 5.15 2.11
CA PHE A 216 27.02 5.18 3.24
C PHE A 216 28.33 5.87 2.84
N GLY A 217 28.99 5.41 1.77
CA GLY A 217 30.28 5.90 1.31
C GLY A 217 30.29 7.36 0.86
N ASP A 218 29.26 7.80 0.13
CA ASP A 218 29.23 9.12 -0.51
C ASP A 218 28.64 10.22 0.40
N TYR A 219 27.70 9.85 1.29
CA TYR A 219 26.96 10.82 2.12
C TYR A 219 27.18 10.65 3.62
N LEU A 220 26.75 9.52 4.20
CA LEU A 220 26.72 9.36 5.66
C LEU A 220 28.14 9.32 6.25
N LYS A 221 29.07 8.57 5.66
CA LYS A 221 30.44 8.44 6.16
C LYS A 221 31.19 9.78 6.11
N PRO A 222 31.22 10.55 5.01
CA PRO A 222 31.82 11.89 5.01
C PRO A 222 31.17 12.84 6.02
N TYR A 223 29.83 12.83 6.14
CA TYR A 223 29.14 13.66 7.14
C TYR A 223 29.54 13.29 8.57
N LEU A 224 29.47 12.02 8.93
CA LEU A 224 29.77 11.51 10.27
C LEU A 224 31.26 11.67 10.61
N MET A 225 32.16 11.49 9.65
CA MET A 225 33.60 11.75 9.85
C MET A 225 33.92 13.24 10.05
N ALA A 226 33.11 14.16 9.53
CA ALA A 226 33.21 15.59 9.84
C ALA A 226 32.51 15.97 11.16
N ASN A 227 31.48 15.21 11.57
CA ASN A 227 30.62 15.50 12.72
C ASN A 227 30.74 14.46 13.85
N GLN A 228 31.95 13.90 14.06
CA GLN A 228 32.22 12.83 15.06
C GLN A 228 31.83 13.21 16.50
N HIS A 229 31.77 14.51 16.77
CA HIS A 229 31.42 15.08 18.07
C HIS A 229 29.93 15.40 18.23
N ARG A 230 29.13 15.33 17.16
CA ARG A 230 27.70 15.61 17.24
C ARG A 230 27.02 14.55 18.10
N LYS A 231 26.23 15.00 19.07
CA LYS A 231 25.30 14.18 19.84
C LYS A 231 24.02 13.99 19.01
N TYR A 232 23.44 12.80 19.06
CA TYR A 232 22.26 12.39 18.31
C TYR A 232 21.28 11.64 19.24
N GLN A 233 20.01 11.60 18.87
CA GLN A 233 18.93 10.86 19.54
C GLN A 233 17.92 10.34 18.51
N HIS A 234 16.99 9.46 18.92
CA HIS A 234 15.90 9.01 18.06
C HIS A 234 15.06 10.20 17.56
N GLY A 235 14.75 10.21 16.26
CA GLY A 235 13.96 11.24 15.59
C GLY A 235 14.76 12.42 15.02
N ASP A 236 16.04 12.57 15.37
CA ASP A 236 16.89 13.70 14.93
C ASP A 236 17.02 13.81 13.40
N LEU A 237 17.07 15.06 12.92
CA LEU A 237 17.23 15.41 11.50
C LEU A 237 18.61 16.04 11.21
N PHE A 238 19.11 15.79 10.01
CA PHE A 238 20.28 16.49 9.45
C PHE A 238 20.28 16.48 7.91
N THR A 239 21.18 17.25 7.29
CA THR A 239 21.29 17.36 5.83
C THR A 239 22.76 17.41 5.42
N TYR A 240 23.12 16.71 4.34
CA TYR A 240 24.46 16.73 3.76
C TYR A 240 24.41 16.62 2.23
N GLN A 241 25.12 17.51 1.54
CA GLN A 241 25.15 17.60 0.06
C GLN A 241 23.75 17.55 -0.60
N GLY A 242 22.75 18.20 0.02
CA GLY A 242 21.37 18.23 -0.46
C GLY A 242 20.46 17.10 0.05
N VAL A 243 21.02 15.94 0.42
CA VAL A 243 20.25 14.82 0.97
C VAL A 243 19.91 15.08 2.44
N GLN A 244 18.63 14.95 2.81
CA GLN A 244 18.16 15.02 4.19
C GLN A 244 18.07 13.62 4.80
N PHE A 245 18.43 13.50 6.07
CA PHE A 245 18.51 12.26 6.83
C PHE A 245 17.76 12.36 8.16
N LYS A 246 17.28 11.22 8.65
CA LYS A 246 16.65 11.07 9.97
C LYS A 246 17.22 9.86 10.73
N VAL A 247 17.45 10.01 12.04
CA VAL A 247 17.69 8.89 12.95
C VAL A 247 16.34 8.22 13.24
N VAL A 248 16.16 6.96 12.82
CA VAL A 248 14.88 6.22 12.92
C VAL A 248 14.89 5.10 13.96
N ALA A 249 16.07 4.74 14.47
CA ALA A 249 16.23 3.89 15.65
C ALA A 249 17.63 4.09 16.24
N CYS A 250 17.79 3.92 17.54
CA CYS A 250 19.09 3.87 18.21
C CYS A 250 19.06 3.00 19.46
N GLU A 251 20.22 2.44 19.80
CA GLU A 251 20.42 1.53 20.92
C GLU A 251 21.76 1.86 21.59
N PRO A 252 21.79 2.24 22.89
CA PRO A 252 20.63 2.57 23.74
C PRO A 252 19.83 3.79 23.22
N ASP A 253 18.53 3.83 23.51
CA ASP A 253 17.64 4.94 23.13
C ASP A 253 17.78 6.14 24.09
N VAL A 254 18.90 6.85 23.97
CA VAL A 254 19.26 8.06 24.73
C VAL A 254 20.02 9.03 23.83
N VAL A 255 20.29 10.24 24.31
CA VAL A 255 21.25 11.14 23.64
C VAL A 255 22.65 10.52 23.72
N ALA A 256 23.21 10.13 22.57
CA ALA A 256 24.52 9.48 22.45
C ALA A 256 25.32 10.00 21.24
N ARG A 257 26.54 9.51 21.07
CA ARG A 257 27.42 9.81 19.93
C ARG A 257 27.53 8.60 19.00
N ILE A 258 27.85 8.86 17.73
CA ILE A 258 28.19 7.82 16.76
C ILE A 258 29.71 7.71 16.75
N GLY A 259 30.23 6.69 17.41
CA GLY A 259 31.66 6.50 17.65
C GLY A 259 32.24 5.27 16.96
N LYS A 260 33.42 4.82 17.42
CA LYS A 260 34.17 3.73 16.76
C LYS A 260 33.51 2.37 16.96
N SER A 261 32.66 2.24 17.98
CA SER A 261 31.93 1.02 18.32
C SER A 261 30.59 0.89 17.57
N THR A 262 30.08 2.00 17.03
CA THR A 262 28.68 2.12 16.58
C THR A 262 28.43 1.41 15.25
N THR A 263 27.47 0.49 15.25
CA THR A 263 26.97 -0.16 14.04
C THR A 263 25.92 0.73 13.36
N ILE A 264 26.24 1.27 12.18
CA ILE A 264 25.36 2.19 11.44
C ILE A 264 24.57 1.41 10.38
N PHE A 265 23.25 1.41 10.50
CA PHE A 265 22.31 0.92 9.49
C PHE A 265 21.78 2.08 8.64
N CYS A 266 21.69 1.88 7.33
CA CYS A 266 21.18 2.89 6.40
C CYS A 266 20.37 2.33 5.22
N GLN A 267 19.90 1.08 5.34
CA GLN A 267 19.10 0.43 4.31
C GLN A 267 17.64 0.88 4.40
N GLY A 268 17.15 1.56 3.35
CA GLY A 268 15.78 2.07 3.23
C GLY A 268 15.74 3.52 2.73
N HIS A 269 14.55 4.11 2.73
CA HIS A 269 14.31 5.54 2.57
C HIS A 269 13.00 5.91 3.28
N LEU A 270 12.85 7.19 3.63
CA LEU A 270 11.62 7.75 4.17
C LEU A 270 10.87 8.51 3.09
N THR A 271 9.56 8.32 2.99
CA THR A 271 8.69 9.29 2.34
C THR A 271 8.64 10.54 3.22
N PRO A 272 8.83 11.76 2.69
CA PRO A 272 8.60 12.97 3.46
C PRO A 272 7.13 13.03 3.92
N THR A 273 6.93 13.55 5.13
CA THR A 273 5.61 13.94 5.64
C THR A 273 5.72 15.39 6.08
N LEU A 274 4.59 16.11 6.18
CA LEU A 274 4.60 17.54 6.52
C LEU A 274 5.39 17.83 7.82
N ARG A 275 5.27 16.94 8.81
CA ARG A 275 6.03 16.93 10.08
C ARG A 275 7.56 16.88 9.92
N ASN A 276 8.07 16.31 8.82
CA ASN A 276 9.52 16.23 8.55
C ASN A 276 10.06 17.44 7.76
N LEU A 277 9.18 18.34 7.30
CA LEU A 277 9.53 19.59 6.61
C LEU A 277 9.56 20.81 7.55
N LEU A 278 8.94 20.71 8.74
CA LEU A 278 8.90 21.79 9.73
C LEU A 278 10.26 22.02 10.44
N PRO A 279 10.60 23.28 10.79
CA PRO A 279 11.74 23.60 11.65
C PRO A 279 11.60 23.00 13.07
N PRO A 280 12.73 22.64 13.75
CA PRO A 280 12.68 22.04 15.08
C PRO A 280 11.98 22.87 16.19
N HIS A 281 12.01 24.21 16.09
CA HIS A 281 11.35 25.08 17.07
C HIS A 281 9.82 25.06 16.92
N LEU A 282 9.31 25.12 15.68
CA LEU A 282 7.89 24.94 15.37
C LEU A 282 7.45 23.52 15.72
N MET A 283 8.26 22.50 15.44
CA MET A 283 7.98 21.12 15.87
C MET A 283 7.86 20.98 17.39
N ASN A 284 8.69 21.67 18.18
CA ASN A 284 8.58 21.65 19.65
C ASN A 284 7.34 22.37 20.18
N GLN A 285 6.76 23.31 19.43
CA GLN A 285 5.48 23.95 19.76
C GLN A 285 4.30 23.06 19.36
N VAL A 286 4.31 22.51 18.14
CA VAL A 286 3.29 21.56 17.65
C VAL A 286 3.24 20.31 18.53
N ALA A 287 4.39 19.77 18.95
CA ALA A 287 4.45 18.58 19.80
C ALA A 287 3.94 18.78 21.25
N GLN A 288 3.71 20.02 21.69
CA GLN A 288 3.08 20.31 22.98
C GLN A 288 1.54 20.29 22.92
N LEU A 289 0.96 20.13 21.72
CA LEU A 289 -0.48 20.11 21.51
C LEU A 289 -1.03 18.69 21.36
N PRO A 290 -2.30 18.43 21.73
CA PRO A 290 -2.97 17.16 21.49
C PRO A 290 -2.87 16.72 20.04
N GLN A 291 -2.68 15.42 19.80
CA GLN A 291 -2.32 14.82 18.50
C GLN A 291 -3.27 15.23 17.34
N GLY A 292 -4.55 15.46 17.62
CA GLY A 292 -5.52 15.99 16.64
C GLY A 292 -5.30 17.46 16.24
N LEU A 293 -4.92 18.32 17.19
CA LEU A 293 -4.65 19.75 16.93
C LEU A 293 -3.32 19.97 16.20
N GLN A 294 -2.43 18.97 16.17
CA GLN A 294 -1.17 19.02 15.41
C GLN A 294 -1.40 19.11 13.90
N MET A 295 -2.50 18.52 13.40
CA MET A 295 -2.91 18.66 11.99
C MET A 295 -3.58 20.01 11.71
N LEU A 296 -4.36 20.53 12.66
CA LEU A 296 -5.18 21.74 12.48
C LEU A 296 -4.34 23.04 12.42
N LEU A 297 -3.11 23.02 12.97
CA LEU A 297 -2.11 24.10 12.83
C LEU A 297 -1.23 23.99 11.58
N LEU A 298 -1.33 22.89 10.84
CA LEU A 298 -0.62 22.66 9.58
C LEU A 298 -1.41 23.12 8.35
N SER A 299 -2.68 23.53 8.53
CA SER A 299 -3.58 23.99 7.46
C SER A 299 -3.93 25.48 7.50
N SER A 300 -3.48 26.25 8.51
CA SER A 300 -3.77 27.69 8.62
C SER A 300 -2.78 28.58 7.84
N GLU A 301 -3.24 29.75 7.37
CA GLU A 301 -2.44 30.70 6.56
C GLU A 301 -1.09 31.07 7.20
N ARG A 302 -1.06 31.18 8.54
CA ARG A 302 0.01 31.83 9.30
C ARG A 302 1.30 31.01 9.27
N THR A 303 1.19 29.71 9.57
CA THR A 303 2.29 28.74 9.47
C THR A 303 2.77 28.60 8.02
N THR A 304 1.85 28.74 7.06
CA THR A 304 2.12 28.57 5.63
C THR A 304 2.92 29.73 5.04
N ARG A 305 2.63 30.99 5.39
CA ARG A 305 3.49 32.13 4.98
C ARG A 305 4.90 32.01 5.54
N GLU A 306 5.04 31.67 6.82
CA GLU A 306 6.36 31.46 7.42
C GLU A 306 7.14 30.32 6.71
N LEU A 307 6.44 29.26 6.26
CA LEU A 307 7.04 28.17 5.50
C LEU A 307 7.40 28.56 4.06
N GLU A 308 6.52 29.26 3.33
CA GLU A 308 6.80 29.77 1.99
C GLU A 308 7.96 30.78 2.02
N ASP A 309 7.98 31.71 2.97
CA ASP A 309 9.09 32.63 3.16
C ASP A 309 10.38 31.84 3.45
N MET A 310 10.39 30.90 4.40
CA MET A 310 11.57 30.08 4.69
C MET A 310 12.05 29.22 3.50
N LEU A 311 11.16 28.81 2.59
CA LEU A 311 11.50 28.05 1.38
C LEU A 311 12.00 28.96 0.26
N ASN A 312 11.40 30.15 0.10
CA ASN A 312 11.86 31.17 -0.85
C ASN A 312 13.24 31.73 -0.46
N HIS A 313 13.47 31.98 0.84
CA HIS A 313 14.79 32.37 1.38
C HIS A 313 15.90 31.33 1.13
N ARG A 314 15.58 30.07 0.77
CA ARG A 314 16.58 29.07 0.36
C ARG A 314 16.95 29.10 -1.12
N ARG A 315 16.25 29.87 -1.97
CA ARG A 315 16.59 30.13 -3.38
C ARG A 315 17.28 31.50 -3.49
N GLY A 316 18.44 31.58 -2.86
CA GLY A 316 19.01 32.84 -2.37
C GLY A 316 19.25 33.96 -3.40
N LEU A 317 19.00 35.19 -2.94
CA LEU A 317 19.42 36.45 -3.54
C LEU A 317 20.15 37.32 -2.50
N PHE A 318 20.51 38.55 -2.89
CA PHE A 318 21.66 39.28 -2.37
C PHE A 318 21.43 40.06 -1.06
N PRO A 319 22.50 40.42 -0.32
CA PRO A 319 22.39 41.11 0.98
C PRO A 319 21.58 42.42 1.00
N GLN A 320 21.41 43.07 -0.15
CA GLN A 320 20.65 44.33 -0.27
C GLN A 320 19.17 44.17 0.12
N THR A 321 18.59 42.98 -0.04
CA THR A 321 17.19 42.70 0.37
C THR A 321 17.04 42.50 1.89
N ILE A 322 18.15 42.37 2.63
CA ILE A 322 18.13 42.17 4.10
C ILE A 322 17.90 43.50 4.82
N GLU A 323 18.24 44.64 4.22
CA GLU A 323 18.13 45.97 4.83
C GLU A 323 16.73 46.61 4.70
N GLU A 324 15.83 46.03 3.90
CA GLU A 324 14.48 46.56 3.65
C GLU A 324 13.37 45.95 4.54
N ILE A 325 13.70 44.99 5.42
CA ILE A 325 12.73 44.30 6.28
C ILE A 325 12.65 44.98 7.66
N GLU A 326 11.53 45.66 7.94
CA GLU A 326 11.27 46.21 9.28
C GLU A 326 11.18 45.12 10.35
N SER A 327 11.86 45.33 11.49
CA SER A 327 11.94 44.36 12.58
C SER A 327 10.80 44.56 13.60
N PHE A 328 9.77 43.71 13.51
CA PHE A 328 8.69 43.69 14.50
C PHE A 328 9.02 42.75 15.67
N THR A 329 8.71 43.18 16.91
CA THR A 329 9.03 42.43 18.13
C THR A 329 7.77 41.82 18.75
N TRP A 330 7.69 40.50 18.85
CA TRP A 330 6.57 39.81 19.50
C TRP A 330 6.52 40.12 21.01
N GLN A 331 5.35 40.57 21.48
CA GLN A 331 4.95 40.47 22.89
C GLN A 331 4.04 39.25 23.07
N MET A 332 4.17 38.55 24.20
CA MET A 332 3.32 37.39 24.53
C MET A 332 1.88 37.83 24.82
N LEU A 333 0.90 37.30 24.08
CA LEU A 333 -0.51 37.37 24.45
C LEU A 333 -1.33 36.20 23.85
N THR A 334 -1.98 35.43 24.74
CA THR A 334 -3.15 34.55 24.49
C THR A 334 -3.18 33.63 23.26
N VAL A 335 -2.65 32.40 23.41
CA VAL A 335 -3.01 31.24 22.56
C VAL A 335 -4.27 30.57 23.13
N GLN A 336 -5.42 31.27 23.08
CA GLN A 336 -6.66 30.80 23.70
C GLN A 336 -7.97 31.24 23.00
N PHE A 337 -7.86 31.86 21.81
CA PHE A 337 -9.00 32.37 21.03
C PHE A 337 -8.77 32.16 19.53
N GLU A 338 -9.20 31.02 19.00
CA GLU A 338 -9.55 30.82 17.58
C GLU A 338 -10.76 29.86 17.49
N ILE A 339 -10.69 28.69 18.15
CA ILE A 339 -11.82 27.74 18.30
C ILE A 339 -13.07 28.41 18.92
N THR A 340 -12.86 29.37 19.81
CA THR A 340 -13.94 30.13 20.49
C THR A 340 -14.73 31.03 19.54
N GLU A 341 -14.15 31.51 18.45
CA GLU A 341 -14.80 32.46 17.54
C GLU A 341 -15.79 31.77 16.61
N LEU A 342 -15.45 30.58 16.09
CA LEU A 342 -16.39 29.68 15.39
C LEU A 342 -17.60 29.30 16.24
N ALA A 343 -17.47 29.31 17.57
CA ALA A 343 -18.55 29.01 18.50
C ALA A 343 -19.38 30.23 18.93
N THR A 344 -19.00 31.46 18.56
CA THR A 344 -19.62 32.69 19.11
C THR A 344 -19.85 33.84 18.13
N LEU A 345 -19.32 33.81 16.90
CA LEU A 345 -19.49 34.87 15.89
C LEU A 345 -19.91 34.33 14.50
N ASP A 346 -20.44 35.24 13.69
CA ASP A 346 -21.12 34.97 12.41
C ASP A 346 -20.22 34.24 11.40
N ALA A 347 -20.52 32.97 11.10
CA ALA A 347 -19.69 32.09 10.29
C ALA A 347 -19.55 32.50 8.81
N ALA A 348 -20.12 33.63 8.38
CA ALA A 348 -19.84 34.24 7.09
C ALA A 348 -18.40 34.77 6.97
N TRP A 349 -17.78 35.27 8.05
CA TRP A 349 -16.51 36.02 7.95
C TRP A 349 -15.33 35.18 7.47
N ALA A 350 -15.20 33.94 7.97
CA ALA A 350 -14.10 33.03 7.61
C ALA A 350 -14.14 32.54 6.15
N PHE A 351 -15.31 32.62 5.50
CA PHE A 351 -15.52 32.15 4.12
C PHE A 351 -15.60 33.29 3.08
N GLY A 352 -15.61 34.55 3.52
CA GLY A 352 -15.19 35.71 2.72
C GLY A 352 -16.08 36.14 1.56
N GLU A 353 -17.27 36.69 1.83
CA GLU A 353 -18.16 37.24 0.78
C GLU A 353 -17.63 38.53 0.08
N SER A 354 -16.43 39.01 0.42
CA SER A 354 -15.91 40.32 0.01
C SER A 354 -14.93 40.33 -1.19
N SER A 355 -14.53 39.17 -1.74
CA SER A 355 -13.62 39.10 -2.90
C SER A 355 -13.92 37.89 -3.81
N PRO A 356 -14.33 38.06 -5.08
CA PRO A 356 -14.83 36.94 -5.91
C PRO A 356 -13.82 35.90 -6.41
N LYS A 357 -12.58 35.83 -5.90
CA LYS A 357 -11.48 35.09 -6.55
C LYS A 357 -10.45 34.36 -5.65
N ALA A 358 -10.63 34.33 -4.33
CA ALA A 358 -9.75 33.55 -3.45
C ALA A 358 -10.52 33.02 -2.24
N GLU A 359 -10.35 31.74 -1.92
CA GLU A 359 -10.87 31.13 -0.71
C GLU A 359 -9.94 31.50 0.46
N VAL A 360 -10.50 32.08 1.52
CA VAL A 360 -9.71 32.53 2.69
C VAL A 360 -9.49 31.39 3.71
N HIS A 361 -10.41 30.42 3.74
CA HIS A 361 -10.40 29.30 4.68
C HIS A 361 -9.43 28.16 4.32
N VAL A 362 -8.86 28.16 3.11
CA VAL A 362 -7.93 27.12 2.61
C VAL A 362 -7.02 27.67 1.52
N ASP A 363 -5.73 27.35 1.54
CA ASP A 363 -4.88 27.51 0.35
C ASP A 363 -5.29 26.45 -0.68
N ARG A 364 -6.23 26.80 -1.56
CA ARG A 364 -6.73 25.91 -2.63
C ARG A 364 -5.60 25.44 -3.57
N ARG A 365 -4.48 26.16 -3.70
CA ARG A 365 -3.34 25.75 -4.56
C ARG A 365 -2.52 24.65 -3.89
N LEU A 366 -2.16 24.80 -2.62
CA LEU A 366 -1.47 23.76 -1.84
C LEU A 366 -2.38 22.54 -1.62
N ASN A 367 -3.66 22.78 -1.32
CA ASN A 367 -4.68 21.72 -1.20
C ASN A 367 -4.76 20.87 -2.49
N VAL A 368 -4.93 21.48 -3.67
CA VAL A 368 -4.99 20.78 -4.97
C VAL A 368 -3.68 20.02 -5.28
N MET A 369 -2.51 20.56 -4.91
CA MET A 369 -1.24 19.83 -5.11
C MET A 369 -1.10 18.66 -4.13
N GLY A 370 -1.53 18.81 -2.88
CA GLY A 370 -1.47 17.76 -1.85
C GLY A 370 -2.45 16.61 -2.13
N SER A 371 -3.73 16.92 -2.32
CA SER A 371 -4.77 15.95 -2.69
C SER A 371 -4.44 15.29 -4.03
N GLY A 372 -4.05 16.08 -5.03
CA GLY A 372 -3.62 15.60 -6.34
C GLY A 372 -2.37 14.71 -6.34
N LEU A 373 -1.59 14.64 -5.26
CA LEU A 373 -0.52 13.65 -5.05
C LEU A 373 -1.05 12.38 -4.37
N GLN A 374 -1.97 12.50 -3.41
CA GLN A 374 -2.60 11.36 -2.74
C GLN A 374 -3.53 10.58 -3.69
N HIS A 375 -4.35 11.27 -4.49
CA HIS A 375 -5.32 10.65 -5.40
C HIS A 375 -4.65 9.72 -6.43
N LYS A 376 -3.41 10.03 -6.84
CA LYS A 376 -2.60 9.25 -7.77
C LYS A 376 -2.25 7.83 -7.27
N VAL A 377 -2.40 7.55 -5.97
CA VAL A 377 -2.27 6.18 -5.42
C VAL A 377 -3.46 5.30 -5.82
N PHE A 378 -4.68 5.84 -5.79
CA PHE A 378 -5.92 5.11 -6.05
C PHE A 378 -6.26 4.99 -7.55
N PHE A 379 -5.72 5.90 -8.38
CA PHE A 379 -5.95 5.90 -9.83
C PHE A 379 -5.59 4.56 -10.51
N ARG A 380 -4.61 3.80 -9.98
CA ARG A 380 -4.28 2.44 -10.48
C ARG A 380 -5.51 1.54 -10.57
N ASP A 381 -6.31 1.49 -9.51
CA ASP A 381 -7.45 0.58 -9.42
C ASP A 381 -8.71 1.22 -10.05
N PHE A 382 -8.79 2.55 -10.08
CA PHE A 382 -9.78 3.26 -10.88
C PHE A 382 -9.68 2.94 -12.38
N LEU A 383 -8.47 2.71 -12.90
CA LEU A 383 -8.25 2.24 -14.27
C LEU A 383 -8.73 0.79 -14.49
N GLU A 384 -8.70 -0.06 -13.46
CA GLU A 384 -9.25 -1.41 -13.55
C GLU A 384 -10.80 -1.41 -13.62
N LEU A 385 -11.48 -0.41 -13.05
CA LEU A 385 -12.92 -0.17 -13.28
C LEU A 385 -13.23 0.12 -14.76
N ILE A 386 -12.31 0.78 -15.45
CA ILE A 386 -12.47 1.23 -16.84
C ILE A 386 -12.06 0.11 -17.83
N ARG A 387 -11.19 -0.81 -17.43
CA ARG A 387 -10.68 -1.91 -18.29
C ARG A 387 -11.77 -2.70 -19.02
N PRO A 388 -12.89 -3.13 -18.39
CA PRO A 388 -13.92 -3.92 -19.06
C PRO A 388 -14.61 -3.17 -20.20
N LEU A 389 -14.79 -1.84 -20.08
CA LEU A 389 -15.44 -0.99 -21.09
C LEU A 389 -14.66 -0.86 -22.40
N PHE A 390 -13.39 -1.30 -22.43
CA PHE A 390 -12.53 -1.28 -23.61
C PHE A 390 -11.92 -2.66 -23.92
N ALA A 391 -12.40 -3.73 -23.26
CA ALA A 391 -11.89 -5.09 -23.44
C ALA A 391 -12.43 -5.79 -24.71
N THR A 392 -13.58 -5.33 -25.23
CA THR A 392 -14.23 -5.90 -26.42
C THR A 392 -13.45 -5.61 -27.71
N SER A 393 -13.68 -6.44 -28.73
CA SER A 393 -13.25 -6.20 -30.11
C SER A 393 -14.24 -5.34 -30.92
N ASP A 394 -15.50 -5.25 -30.50
CA ASP A 394 -16.42 -4.23 -31.03
C ASP A 394 -16.05 -2.87 -30.43
N PHE A 395 -15.58 -1.96 -31.29
CA PHE A 395 -15.17 -0.61 -30.92
C PHE A 395 -16.31 0.43 -31.02
N ALA A 396 -17.46 0.06 -31.59
CA ALA A 396 -18.62 0.94 -31.75
C ALA A 396 -19.50 0.97 -30.48
N GLU A 397 -19.59 -0.15 -29.75
CA GLU A 397 -20.30 -0.24 -28.45
C GLU A 397 -19.53 0.38 -27.26
N GLN A 398 -18.27 0.79 -27.47
CA GLN A 398 -17.38 1.33 -26.44
C GLN A 398 -17.52 2.86 -26.25
N PRO A 399 -17.16 3.41 -25.08
CA PRO A 399 -17.19 4.85 -24.85
C PRO A 399 -16.38 5.62 -25.90
N ARG A 400 -17.01 6.63 -26.50
CA ARG A 400 -16.38 7.56 -27.44
C ARG A 400 -15.83 8.79 -26.74
N TYR A 401 -16.46 9.15 -25.63
CA TYR A 401 -16.10 10.27 -24.77
C TYR A 401 -15.88 9.79 -23.34
N ILE A 402 -14.92 10.41 -22.65
CA ILE A 402 -14.70 10.22 -21.21
C ILE A 402 -14.71 11.61 -20.57
N ALA A 403 -15.73 11.89 -19.76
CA ALA A 403 -15.98 13.21 -19.19
C ALA A 403 -15.69 13.23 -17.69
N ASP A 404 -14.61 13.90 -17.32
CA ASP A 404 -14.13 14.05 -15.94
C ASP A 404 -14.69 15.34 -15.33
N THR A 405 -15.46 15.20 -14.25
CA THR A 405 -16.12 16.33 -13.58
C THR A 405 -15.33 16.70 -12.33
N GLY A 406 -14.88 17.96 -12.25
CA GLY A 406 -13.82 18.40 -11.33
C GLY A 406 -12.43 17.98 -11.83
N CYS A 407 -12.15 18.16 -13.13
CA CYS A 407 -10.95 17.59 -13.76
C CYS A 407 -9.61 18.19 -13.28
N GLY A 408 -9.61 19.33 -12.59
CA GLY A 408 -8.44 19.84 -11.86
C GLY A 408 -7.22 20.12 -12.76
N ASP A 409 -6.15 19.32 -12.64
CA ASP A 409 -4.93 19.43 -13.46
C ASP A 409 -4.97 18.56 -14.74
N GLY A 410 -6.03 17.81 -14.98
CA GLY A 410 -6.17 16.87 -16.11
C GLY A 410 -5.39 15.56 -15.95
N SER A 411 -4.77 15.29 -14.78
CA SER A 411 -4.00 14.07 -14.54
C SER A 411 -4.81 12.80 -14.75
N LEU A 412 -6.05 12.76 -14.25
CA LEU A 412 -6.92 11.57 -14.32
C LEU A 412 -7.28 11.24 -15.77
N LEU A 413 -7.88 12.19 -16.50
CA LEU A 413 -8.11 12.08 -17.95
C LEU A 413 -6.87 11.60 -18.72
N CYS A 414 -5.71 12.16 -18.43
CA CYS A 414 -4.49 11.77 -19.14
C CYS A 414 -4.07 10.32 -18.83
N GLN A 415 -4.19 9.87 -17.58
CA GLN A 415 -3.88 8.48 -17.22
C GLN A 415 -4.87 7.51 -17.87
N ILE A 416 -6.15 7.84 -17.90
CA ILE A 416 -7.18 7.04 -18.58
C ILE A 416 -6.89 6.92 -20.08
N TYR A 417 -6.56 8.03 -20.74
CA TYR A 417 -6.26 8.00 -22.18
C TYR A 417 -5.04 7.13 -22.51
N GLU A 418 -3.91 7.31 -21.80
CA GLU A 418 -2.72 6.48 -22.01
C GLU A 418 -2.96 5.02 -21.62
N PHE A 419 -3.77 4.74 -20.61
CA PHE A 419 -4.19 3.38 -20.25
C PHE A 419 -4.95 2.70 -21.38
N VAL A 420 -6.01 3.33 -21.92
CA VAL A 420 -6.78 2.77 -23.05
C VAL A 420 -5.87 2.58 -24.28
N LYS A 421 -5.05 3.59 -24.59
CA LYS A 421 -4.10 3.59 -25.71
C LYS A 421 -3.03 2.50 -25.62
N GLN A 422 -2.55 2.16 -24.43
CA GLN A 422 -1.42 1.22 -24.25
C GLN A 422 -1.86 -0.20 -23.82
N GLN A 423 -2.96 -0.35 -23.08
CA GLN A 423 -3.33 -1.61 -22.40
C GLN A 423 -4.64 -2.25 -22.88
N THR A 424 -5.32 -1.69 -23.90
CA THR A 424 -6.61 -2.22 -24.39
C THR A 424 -6.60 -2.40 -25.91
N PRO A 425 -7.43 -3.31 -26.47
CA PRO A 425 -7.66 -3.44 -27.91
C PRO A 425 -7.93 -2.10 -28.62
N ARG A 426 -8.74 -1.21 -28.00
CA ARG A 426 -9.11 0.10 -28.55
C ARG A 426 -7.91 0.97 -28.91
N GLY A 427 -6.79 0.85 -28.17
CA GLY A 427 -5.56 1.59 -28.44
C GLY A 427 -4.98 1.40 -29.84
N ARG A 428 -5.23 0.23 -30.46
CA ARG A 428 -4.81 -0.06 -31.85
C ARG A 428 -5.74 0.58 -32.89
N ALA A 429 -7.00 0.83 -32.53
CA ALA A 429 -8.06 1.29 -33.40
C ALA A 429 -8.35 2.82 -33.32
N LEU A 430 -7.62 3.57 -32.47
CA LEU A 430 -7.85 5.00 -32.19
C LEU A 430 -7.85 5.94 -33.43
N LYS A 431 -7.39 5.49 -34.60
CA LYS A 431 -7.48 6.25 -35.86
C LYS A 431 -8.87 6.19 -36.50
N GLU A 432 -9.54 5.05 -36.38
CA GLU A 432 -10.86 4.77 -36.96
C GLU A 432 -11.96 5.02 -35.94
N PHE A 433 -11.70 4.61 -34.69
CA PHE A 433 -12.56 4.78 -33.53
C PHE A 433 -11.87 5.71 -32.52
N PRO A 434 -11.86 7.04 -32.74
CA PRO A 434 -11.22 7.98 -31.82
C PRO A 434 -11.84 7.93 -30.42
N LEU A 435 -11.05 8.36 -29.43
CA LEU A 435 -11.45 8.57 -28.04
C LEU A 435 -11.13 10.03 -27.70
N THR A 436 -12.09 10.77 -27.14
CA THR A 436 -11.91 12.19 -26.77
C THR A 436 -12.16 12.38 -25.28
N MET A 437 -11.21 13.03 -24.61
CA MET A 437 -11.27 13.34 -23.19
C MET A 437 -12.00 14.68 -22.99
N ILE A 438 -12.86 14.79 -21.99
CA ILE A 438 -13.61 16.03 -21.72
C ILE A 438 -13.34 16.46 -20.28
N GLY A 439 -12.65 17.59 -20.12
CA GLY A 439 -12.45 18.21 -18.80
C GLY A 439 -13.62 19.14 -18.48
N ILE A 440 -14.29 18.89 -17.36
CA ILE A 440 -15.40 19.70 -16.85
C ILE A 440 -14.99 20.23 -15.49
N ASP A 441 -15.03 21.55 -15.30
CA ASP A 441 -14.68 22.21 -14.03
C ASP A 441 -15.39 23.57 -13.91
N LEU A 442 -15.55 24.08 -12.69
CA LEU A 442 -16.01 25.46 -12.45
C LEU A 442 -14.85 26.46 -12.54
N SER A 443 -13.63 26.00 -12.30
CA SER A 443 -12.45 26.84 -12.21
C SER A 443 -11.79 27.03 -13.58
N ALA A 444 -11.86 28.25 -14.11
CA ALA A 444 -11.17 28.61 -15.36
C ALA A 444 -9.64 28.39 -15.30
N SER A 445 -9.03 28.41 -14.11
CA SER A 445 -7.60 28.07 -13.94
C SER A 445 -7.35 26.56 -13.91
N ALA A 446 -8.29 25.75 -13.42
CA ALA A 446 -8.25 24.29 -13.55
C ALA A 446 -8.41 23.86 -15.02
N LEU A 447 -9.38 24.44 -15.75
CA LEU A 447 -9.54 24.20 -17.19
C LEU A 447 -8.27 24.59 -17.97
N ALA A 448 -7.60 25.69 -17.61
CA ALA A 448 -6.32 26.06 -18.21
C ALA A 448 -5.19 25.05 -17.91
N ALA A 449 -5.04 24.62 -16.66
CA ALA A 449 -4.04 23.61 -16.28
C ALA A 449 -4.30 22.26 -16.97
N THR A 450 -5.56 21.83 -17.02
CA THR A 450 -6.03 20.64 -17.76
C THR A 450 -5.70 20.77 -19.26
N ALA A 451 -5.93 21.94 -19.87
CA ALA A 451 -5.58 22.20 -21.27
C ALA A 451 -4.09 21.95 -21.52
N ASP A 452 -3.21 22.52 -20.69
CA ASP A 452 -1.77 22.41 -20.89
C ASP A 452 -1.26 20.99 -20.62
N THR A 453 -1.76 20.29 -19.58
CA THR A 453 -1.46 18.88 -19.32
C THR A 453 -1.82 17.97 -20.51
N LEU A 454 -3.00 18.15 -21.10
CA LEU A 454 -3.48 17.30 -22.19
C LEU A 454 -2.83 17.66 -23.53
N ARG A 455 -2.58 18.96 -23.80
CA ARG A 455 -1.83 19.43 -24.98
C ARG A 455 -0.38 18.94 -24.97
N ALA A 456 0.32 19.06 -23.85
CA ALA A 456 1.73 18.67 -23.72
C ALA A 456 1.97 17.17 -23.98
N ARG A 457 0.92 16.34 -23.89
CA ARG A 457 0.96 14.88 -24.12
C ARG A 457 0.22 14.45 -25.40
N GLY A 458 -0.32 15.39 -26.18
CA GLY A 458 -1.00 15.11 -27.45
C GLY A 458 -2.33 14.37 -27.30
N VAL A 459 -3.01 14.51 -26.16
CA VAL A 459 -4.29 13.84 -25.89
C VAL A 459 -5.43 14.59 -26.61
N PRO A 460 -6.30 13.94 -27.41
CA PRO A 460 -7.49 14.57 -27.98
C PRO A 460 -8.47 14.96 -26.86
N HIS A 461 -8.81 16.24 -26.76
CA HIS A 461 -9.66 16.73 -25.67
C HIS A 461 -10.58 17.90 -26.05
N GLN A 462 -11.63 18.07 -25.24
CA GLN A 462 -12.44 19.29 -25.15
C GLN A 462 -12.54 19.72 -23.68
N LEU A 463 -12.98 20.96 -23.45
CA LEU A 463 -13.09 21.58 -22.12
C LEU A 463 -14.45 22.27 -21.98
N LEU A 464 -15.06 22.17 -20.81
CA LEU A 464 -16.38 22.73 -20.48
C LEU A 464 -16.34 23.37 -19.09
N GLU A 465 -17.00 24.51 -18.96
CA GLU A 465 -17.36 25.07 -17.65
C GLU A 465 -18.61 24.32 -17.13
N GLY A 466 -18.61 23.84 -15.87
CA GLY A 466 -19.73 23.04 -15.39
C GLY A 466 -19.71 22.60 -13.93
N ASP A 467 -20.91 22.45 -13.37
CA ASP A 467 -21.20 22.13 -11.95
C ASP A 467 -21.57 20.64 -11.76
N ILE A 468 -21.00 19.96 -10.77
CA ILE A 468 -21.36 18.56 -10.46
C ILE A 468 -22.85 18.41 -10.07
N GLY A 469 -23.49 19.46 -9.56
CA GLY A 469 -24.90 19.49 -9.20
C GLY A 469 -25.86 19.76 -10.36
N ASP A 470 -25.40 20.12 -11.56
CA ASP A 470 -26.25 20.23 -12.76
C ASP A 470 -25.77 19.38 -13.94
N PRO A 471 -25.83 18.04 -13.82
CA PRO A 471 -25.47 17.15 -14.92
C PRO A 471 -26.47 17.23 -16.09
N GLY A 472 -27.68 17.76 -15.88
CA GLY A 472 -28.63 18.07 -16.96
C GLY A 472 -28.13 19.20 -17.85
N GLY A 473 -27.58 20.27 -17.25
CA GLY A 473 -26.83 21.32 -17.93
C GLY A 473 -25.63 20.78 -18.71
N LEU A 474 -24.82 19.91 -18.09
CA LEU A 474 -23.68 19.26 -18.77
C LEU A 474 -24.10 18.50 -20.03
N CYS A 475 -25.16 17.69 -19.97
CA CYS A 475 -25.69 16.98 -21.13
C CYS A 475 -26.18 17.92 -22.25
N ASN A 476 -26.63 19.13 -21.92
CA ASN A 476 -27.07 20.10 -22.93
C ASN A 476 -25.90 20.79 -23.64
N GLU A 477 -24.84 21.16 -22.92
CA GLU A 477 -23.62 21.70 -23.54
C GLU A 477 -22.85 20.63 -24.34
N LEU A 478 -22.82 19.37 -23.89
CA LEU A 478 -22.31 18.25 -24.71
C LEU A 478 -23.04 18.16 -26.06
N ARG A 479 -24.38 18.17 -26.06
CA ARG A 479 -25.19 18.17 -27.29
C ARG A 479 -24.91 19.40 -28.17
N ARG A 480 -24.75 20.58 -27.56
CA ARG A 480 -24.42 21.85 -28.26
C ARG A 480 -23.06 21.79 -28.97
N LEU A 481 -22.09 21.05 -28.42
CA LEU A 481 -20.79 20.75 -29.04
C LEU A 481 -20.84 19.56 -30.03
N ASN A 482 -22.03 19.03 -30.34
CA ASN A 482 -22.27 17.84 -31.17
C ASN A 482 -21.63 16.55 -30.63
N LEU A 483 -21.57 16.43 -29.30
CA LEU A 483 -21.14 15.23 -28.58
C LEU A 483 -22.39 14.54 -28.01
N ASP A 484 -22.59 13.26 -28.33
CA ASP A 484 -23.75 12.52 -27.82
C ASP A 484 -23.48 12.07 -26.37
N PRO A 485 -24.24 12.55 -25.36
CA PRO A 485 -24.03 12.17 -23.96
C PRO A 485 -24.19 10.65 -23.71
N ARG A 486 -24.89 9.93 -24.58
CA ARG A 486 -25.07 8.48 -24.45
C ARG A 486 -23.77 7.70 -24.66
N GLN A 487 -22.90 8.20 -25.55
CA GLN A 487 -21.58 7.63 -25.82
C GLN A 487 -20.48 8.13 -24.85
N THR A 488 -20.88 8.80 -23.77
CA THR A 488 -19.99 9.32 -22.73
C THR A 488 -19.94 8.39 -21.52
N LEU A 489 -18.74 7.97 -21.13
CA LEU A 489 -18.46 7.50 -19.79
C LEU A 489 -18.21 8.73 -18.90
N HIS A 490 -19.01 8.92 -17.86
CA HIS A 490 -18.72 9.95 -16.87
C HIS A 490 -17.72 9.41 -15.84
N VAL A 491 -16.74 10.22 -15.46
CA VAL A 491 -15.76 9.92 -14.42
C VAL A 491 -15.65 11.11 -13.46
N ARG A 492 -15.21 10.85 -12.23
CA ARG A 492 -14.80 11.87 -11.26
C ARG A 492 -14.07 11.24 -10.07
N SER A 493 -13.26 12.02 -9.37
CA SER A 493 -12.63 11.62 -8.12
C SER A 493 -12.77 12.68 -7.03
N PHE A 494 -13.33 12.29 -5.89
CA PHE A 494 -13.42 13.06 -4.65
C PHE A 494 -14.20 14.39 -4.81
N LEU A 495 -15.50 14.32 -5.12
CA LEU A 495 -16.30 15.50 -5.49
C LEU A 495 -17.81 15.42 -5.19
N ASP A 496 -18.42 14.24 -5.03
CA ASP A 496 -19.82 14.13 -4.57
C ASP A 496 -19.98 14.62 -3.12
N HIS A 497 -18.91 14.60 -2.32
CA HIS A 497 -18.88 15.19 -0.98
C HIS A 497 -18.67 16.72 -0.99
N ASP A 498 -17.85 17.27 -1.88
CA ASP A 498 -17.61 18.73 -2.06
C ASP A 498 -18.68 19.41 -2.96
N ARG A 499 -19.78 18.69 -3.26
CA ARG A 499 -20.88 19.21 -4.09
C ARG A 499 -21.59 20.39 -3.42
N PRO A 500 -22.08 21.39 -4.17
CA PRO A 500 -22.96 22.42 -3.61
C PRO A 500 -24.23 21.81 -3.01
N PHE A 501 -24.40 21.88 -1.69
CA PHE A 501 -25.59 21.36 -1.01
C PHE A 501 -26.86 22.06 -1.52
N ARG A 502 -27.88 21.24 -1.79
CA ARG A 502 -29.23 21.67 -2.15
C ARG A 502 -30.19 21.01 -1.15
N MET A 503 -31.07 21.80 -0.53
CA MET A 503 -32.14 21.26 0.32
C MET A 503 -33.00 20.27 -0.49
N PRO A 504 -33.40 19.13 0.10
CA PRO A 504 -34.33 18.20 -0.53
C PRO A 504 -35.59 18.87 -1.08
N ALA A 505 -35.97 18.52 -2.31
CA ALA A 505 -37.30 18.79 -2.83
C ALA A 505 -38.36 17.90 -2.16
N HIS A 506 -37.97 16.69 -1.74
CA HIS A 506 -38.84 15.69 -1.14
C HIS A 506 -38.25 15.14 0.17
N PRO A 507 -38.26 15.92 1.28
CA PRO A 507 -37.71 15.49 2.56
C PRO A 507 -38.41 14.23 3.10
N LEU A 508 -37.63 13.34 3.73
CA LEU A 508 -38.12 12.07 4.28
C LEU A 508 -39.09 12.29 5.46
N ARG A 509 -39.99 11.32 5.66
CA ARG A 509 -40.95 11.33 6.77
C ARG A 509 -40.25 10.94 8.07
N ALA A 510 -40.42 11.74 9.12
CA ALA A 510 -39.91 11.38 10.45
C ALA A 510 -40.48 10.01 10.90
N GLY A 511 -39.62 9.11 11.36
CA GLY A 511 -39.97 7.74 11.74
C GLY A 511 -40.30 6.80 10.57
N SER A 512 -39.92 7.13 9.32
CA SER A 512 -39.89 6.15 8.21
C SER A 512 -38.67 5.23 8.33
N SER A 513 -38.67 4.09 7.65
CA SER A 513 -37.54 3.16 7.64
C SER A 513 -36.24 3.81 7.17
N ARG A 514 -36.32 4.81 6.28
CA ARG A 514 -35.17 5.59 5.79
C ARG A 514 -34.70 6.66 6.78
N ASP A 515 -35.60 7.27 7.54
CA ASP A 515 -35.23 8.17 8.64
C ASP A 515 -34.50 7.39 9.75
N LEU A 516 -34.96 6.17 10.06
CA LEU A 516 -34.31 5.26 11.01
C LEU A 516 -32.96 4.73 10.50
N PHE A 517 -32.84 4.43 9.20
CA PHE A 517 -31.56 4.06 8.56
C PHE A 517 -30.52 5.18 8.69
N VAL A 518 -30.93 6.42 8.42
CA VAL A 518 -30.06 7.58 8.59
C VAL A 518 -29.68 7.77 10.06
N ALA A 519 -30.64 7.69 10.98
CA ALA A 519 -30.38 7.83 12.42
C ALA A 519 -29.44 6.74 12.97
N HIS A 520 -29.39 5.55 12.34
CA HIS A 520 -28.45 4.49 12.71
C HIS A 520 -27.05 4.70 12.14
N HIS A 521 -26.90 4.97 10.85
CA HIS A 521 -25.58 5.01 10.20
C HIS A 521 -24.89 6.38 10.25
N PHE A 522 -25.63 7.47 10.50
CA PHE A 522 -25.08 8.82 10.65
C PHE A 522 -25.01 9.26 12.13
N ASP A 523 -24.91 8.32 13.08
CA ASP A 523 -24.72 8.67 14.48
C ASP A 523 -23.47 9.54 14.67
N GLN A 524 -23.62 10.58 15.49
CA GLN A 524 -22.60 11.61 15.75
C GLN A 524 -22.08 12.38 14.52
N ALA A 525 -22.65 12.20 13.32
CA ALA A 525 -22.28 12.97 12.13
C ALA A 525 -22.74 14.44 12.22
N VAL A 526 -21.86 15.37 11.86
CA VAL A 526 -22.12 16.82 11.91
C VAL A 526 -21.92 17.44 10.53
N TYR A 527 -22.87 18.27 10.10
CA TYR A 527 -22.86 18.96 8.82
C TYR A 527 -23.28 20.42 9.01
N LEU A 528 -22.62 21.36 8.34
CA LEU A 528 -22.85 22.79 8.50
C LEU A 528 -23.32 23.43 7.19
N ASP A 529 -24.30 24.33 7.28
CA ASP A 529 -24.72 25.18 6.17
C ASP A 529 -23.81 26.42 6.01
N ARG A 530 -24.14 27.27 5.02
CA ARG A 530 -23.39 28.51 4.73
C ARG A 530 -23.39 29.53 5.88
N CYS A 531 -24.32 29.41 6.83
CA CYS A 531 -24.43 30.23 8.02
C CYS A 531 -23.78 29.57 9.26
N GLY A 532 -23.12 28.41 9.10
CA GLY A 532 -22.56 27.64 10.20
C GLY A 532 -23.61 26.90 11.04
N LYS A 533 -24.85 26.80 10.58
CA LYS A 533 -25.93 26.11 11.30
C LYS A 533 -25.95 24.62 10.91
N VAL A 534 -26.27 23.76 11.88
CA VAL A 534 -26.33 22.32 11.69
C VAL A 534 -27.44 21.93 10.69
N ILE A 535 -27.06 21.22 9.63
CA ILE A 535 -27.96 20.51 8.71
C ILE A 535 -28.23 19.11 9.30
N LYS A 536 -29.46 18.61 9.22
CA LYS A 536 -29.76 17.25 9.71
C LYS A 536 -29.15 16.20 8.77
N PRO A 537 -28.62 15.08 9.27
CA PRO A 537 -28.18 13.97 8.43
C PRO A 537 -29.24 13.46 7.44
N VAL A 538 -30.54 13.52 7.79
CA VAL A 538 -31.64 13.11 6.91
C VAL A 538 -31.80 14.03 5.69
N ASP A 539 -31.53 15.33 5.85
CA ASP A 539 -31.54 16.29 4.75
C ASP A 539 -30.30 16.10 3.85
N ILE A 540 -29.15 15.73 4.42
CA ILE A 540 -27.92 15.38 3.68
C ILE A 540 -28.09 14.11 2.85
N TYR A 541 -28.64 13.04 3.46
CA TYR A 541 -28.92 11.77 2.79
C TYR A 541 -29.90 11.95 1.62
N GLN A 542 -31.05 12.58 1.87
CA GLN A 542 -32.04 12.82 0.81
C GLN A 542 -31.50 13.75 -0.30
N SER A 543 -30.68 14.75 0.05
CA SER A 543 -29.97 15.59 -0.91
C SER A 543 -28.99 14.79 -1.78
N LEU A 544 -28.40 13.71 -1.25
CA LEU A 544 -27.55 12.79 -2.00
C LEU A 544 -28.37 11.85 -2.92
N VAL A 545 -29.52 11.34 -2.46
CA VAL A 545 -30.46 10.57 -3.30
C VAL A 545 -30.92 11.42 -4.49
N GLU A 546 -31.35 12.66 -4.25
CA GLU A 546 -31.79 13.60 -5.29
C GLU A 546 -30.63 14.07 -6.20
N HIS A 547 -29.38 13.96 -5.74
CA HIS A 547 -28.17 14.22 -6.55
C HIS A 547 -27.84 13.05 -7.45
N PHE A 548 -27.82 11.82 -6.93
CA PHE A 548 -27.61 10.63 -7.75
C PHE A 548 -28.77 10.39 -8.72
N GLY A 549 -30.02 10.77 -8.39
CA GLY A 549 -31.15 10.73 -9.33
C GLY A 549 -30.93 11.62 -10.56
N ARG A 550 -30.48 12.87 -10.36
CA ARG A 550 -30.07 13.78 -11.45
C ARG A 550 -28.95 13.18 -12.29
N TRP A 551 -27.98 12.52 -11.67
CA TRP A 551 -26.90 11.83 -12.38
C TRP A 551 -27.35 10.56 -13.12
N ALA A 552 -28.36 9.83 -12.62
CA ALA A 552 -28.95 8.68 -13.30
C ALA A 552 -29.73 9.08 -14.58
N ASP A 553 -30.40 10.24 -14.55
CA ASP A 553 -31.06 10.82 -15.73
C ASP A 553 -30.08 11.43 -16.75
N ALA A 554 -28.92 11.88 -16.30
CA ALA A 554 -27.85 12.37 -17.17
C ALA A 554 -26.96 11.24 -17.75
N SER A 555 -26.81 10.13 -17.04
CA SER A 555 -25.82 9.08 -17.39
C SER A 555 -26.13 8.38 -18.71
N GLY A 556 -25.11 8.29 -19.57
CA GLY A 556 -25.15 7.53 -20.82
C GLY A 556 -25.06 6.01 -20.62
N GLU A 557 -25.00 5.29 -21.74
CA GLU A 557 -25.03 3.82 -21.80
C GLU A 557 -23.83 3.16 -21.09
N HIS A 558 -22.75 3.92 -20.89
CA HIS A 558 -21.53 3.50 -20.20
C HIS A 558 -21.55 3.76 -18.68
N GLY A 559 -22.49 4.56 -18.16
CA GLY A 559 -22.63 4.85 -16.73
C GLY A 559 -21.59 5.85 -16.18
N LEU A 560 -21.25 5.68 -14.90
CA LEU A 560 -20.34 6.55 -14.16
C LEU A 560 -19.26 5.74 -13.42
N CYS A 561 -17.99 6.13 -13.52
CA CYS A 561 -16.94 5.68 -12.59
C CYS A 561 -16.73 6.77 -11.53
N ILE A 562 -16.96 6.41 -10.27
CA ILE A 562 -16.85 7.30 -9.11
C ILE A 562 -15.70 6.79 -8.24
N LEU A 563 -14.85 7.68 -7.75
CA LEU A 563 -13.88 7.45 -6.68
C LEU A 563 -14.16 8.50 -5.61
N GLU A 564 -14.41 8.10 -4.36
CA GLU A 564 -14.98 9.00 -3.36
C GLU A 564 -14.55 8.66 -1.92
N ALA A 565 -14.46 9.69 -1.08
CA ALA A 565 -14.18 9.59 0.36
C ALA A 565 -15.48 9.38 1.15
N MET A 566 -15.41 8.51 2.16
CA MET A 566 -16.56 8.06 2.95
C MET A 566 -16.36 8.39 4.42
N LEU A 567 -17.43 8.89 5.08
CA LEU A 567 -17.45 9.14 6.52
C LEU A 567 -17.18 7.83 7.27
N LEU A 568 -16.35 7.87 8.30
CA LEU A 568 -16.13 6.73 9.20
C LEU A 568 -16.84 6.98 10.53
N ASP A 569 -17.49 5.95 11.08
CA ASP A 569 -18.15 6.05 12.37
C ASP A 569 -17.14 6.27 13.52
N VAL A 570 -17.61 6.84 14.63
CA VAL A 570 -16.75 7.16 15.79
C VAL A 570 -16.13 5.90 16.43
N PRO A 571 -16.86 4.80 16.67
CA PRO A 571 -16.27 3.53 17.13
C PRO A 571 -15.12 3.01 16.25
N SER A 572 -15.29 2.95 14.93
CA SER A 572 -14.27 2.51 13.97
C SER A 572 -13.10 3.49 13.91
N THR A 573 -13.37 4.79 13.91
CA THR A 573 -12.35 5.85 13.94
C THR A 573 -11.47 5.74 15.19
N ALA A 574 -12.06 5.46 16.36
CA ALA A 574 -11.33 5.24 17.60
C ALA A 574 -10.59 3.89 17.64
N LYS A 575 -11.21 2.81 17.12
CA LYS A 575 -10.62 1.47 17.03
C LYS A 575 -9.37 1.41 16.15
N TYR A 576 -9.36 2.16 15.06
CA TYR A 576 -8.29 2.19 14.05
C TYR A 576 -7.47 3.49 14.10
N PHE A 577 -7.44 4.22 15.22
CA PHE A 577 -7.00 5.63 15.30
C PHE A 577 -5.64 5.93 14.66
N ASP A 578 -4.61 5.11 14.92
CA ASP A 578 -3.27 5.29 14.32
C ASP A 578 -3.14 4.75 12.89
N GLU A 579 -4.15 4.01 12.40
CA GLU A 579 -4.21 3.35 11.09
C GLU A 579 -5.09 4.10 10.08
N ASN A 580 -5.79 5.17 10.50
CA ASN A 580 -6.76 5.91 9.66
C ASN A 580 -6.67 7.44 9.87
N VAL A 581 -7.18 8.21 8.90
CA VAL A 581 -7.12 9.70 8.92
C VAL A 581 -8.44 10.38 9.33
N SER A 582 -9.50 9.61 9.54
CA SER A 582 -10.88 10.10 9.61
C SER A 582 -11.09 11.06 10.78
N PHE A 583 -10.42 10.86 11.92
CA PHE A 583 -10.53 11.75 13.08
C PHE A 583 -10.28 13.24 12.75
N HIS A 584 -9.29 13.56 11.91
CA HIS A 584 -9.04 14.94 11.52
C HIS A 584 -9.75 15.31 10.22
N PHE A 585 -9.77 14.41 9.24
CA PHE A 585 -10.38 14.67 7.93
C PHE A 585 -11.90 14.88 8.03
N ASP A 586 -12.63 14.14 8.86
CA ASP A 586 -14.09 14.33 9.01
C ASP A 586 -14.45 15.62 9.72
N ILE A 587 -13.61 16.05 10.67
CA ILE A 587 -13.75 17.36 11.32
C ILE A 587 -13.44 18.48 10.32
N GLU A 588 -12.36 18.36 9.54
CA GLU A 588 -11.99 19.32 8.49
C GLU A 588 -13.09 19.43 7.41
N ALA A 589 -13.61 18.30 6.93
CA ALA A 589 -14.71 18.25 5.96
C ALA A 589 -16.00 18.89 6.52
N ALA A 590 -16.41 18.54 7.75
CA ALA A 590 -17.60 19.14 8.38
C ALA A 590 -17.46 20.67 8.57
N LEU A 591 -16.28 21.15 8.99
CA LEU A 591 -15.99 22.57 9.19
C LEU A 591 -15.91 23.34 7.87
N SER A 592 -15.31 22.76 6.83
CA SER A 592 -15.23 23.32 5.47
C SER A 592 -16.53 23.21 4.67
N ARG A 593 -17.60 22.66 5.26
CA ARG A 593 -18.95 22.51 4.68
C ARG A 593 -19.00 21.50 3.53
N GLN A 594 -18.30 20.39 3.69
CA GLN A 594 -18.36 19.21 2.84
C GLN A 594 -19.27 18.13 3.46
N TYR A 595 -19.78 17.24 2.61
CA TYR A 595 -20.89 16.34 2.94
C TYR A 595 -20.51 14.86 2.75
N LEU A 596 -19.45 14.43 3.44
CA LEU A 596 -19.06 13.01 3.53
C LEU A 596 -20.20 12.18 4.13
N VAL A 597 -20.45 10.99 3.57
CA VAL A 597 -21.50 10.07 4.06
C VAL A 597 -20.93 8.68 4.36
N PRO A 598 -21.56 7.88 5.24
CA PRO A 598 -21.15 6.49 5.46
C PRO A 598 -21.17 5.68 4.16
N PRO A 599 -20.28 4.69 4.00
CA PRO A 599 -20.19 3.90 2.76
C PRO A 599 -21.46 3.08 2.49
N VAL A 600 -22.15 2.62 3.54
CA VAL A 600 -23.49 1.98 3.46
C VAL A 600 -24.52 2.95 2.89
N ALA A 601 -24.52 4.20 3.36
CA ALA A 601 -25.45 5.25 2.94
C ALA A 601 -25.19 5.71 1.51
N ASN A 602 -23.93 5.77 1.06
CA ASN A 602 -23.60 6.04 -0.34
C ASN A 602 -24.17 4.95 -1.27
N CYS A 603 -23.97 3.67 -0.92
CA CYS A 603 -24.53 2.55 -1.67
C CYS A 603 -26.06 2.55 -1.70
N MET A 604 -26.73 2.88 -0.58
CA MET A 604 -28.19 3.02 -0.54
C MET A 604 -28.69 4.20 -1.39
N ALA A 605 -28.05 5.36 -1.31
CA ALA A 605 -28.46 6.54 -2.08
C ALA A 605 -28.31 6.35 -3.60
N LEU A 606 -27.28 5.60 -4.03
CA LEU A 606 -27.15 5.14 -5.42
C LEU A 606 -28.31 4.22 -5.82
N ALA A 607 -28.65 3.22 -4.99
CA ALA A 607 -29.70 2.26 -5.28
C ALA A 607 -31.12 2.87 -5.30
N GLU A 608 -31.42 3.83 -4.40
CA GLU A 608 -32.67 4.60 -4.43
C GLU A 608 -32.77 5.46 -5.70
N ALA A 609 -31.65 6.00 -6.18
CA ALA A 609 -31.54 6.68 -7.47
C ALA A 609 -31.55 5.74 -8.69
N GLY A 610 -31.56 4.41 -8.48
CA GLY A 610 -31.53 3.41 -9.55
C GLY A 610 -30.15 3.16 -10.17
N LEU A 611 -29.07 3.60 -9.53
CA LEU A 611 -27.68 3.33 -9.93
C LEU A 611 -27.11 2.15 -9.12
N PHE A 612 -26.52 1.18 -9.81
CA PHE A 612 -25.94 -0.02 -9.20
C PHE A 612 -24.56 -0.32 -9.76
N SER A 613 -23.66 -0.87 -8.94
CA SER A 613 -22.35 -1.35 -9.39
C SER A 613 -22.52 -2.43 -10.47
N CYS A 614 -21.72 -2.35 -11.53
CA CYS A 614 -21.72 -3.36 -12.59
C CYS A 614 -21.31 -4.74 -12.05
N THR A 615 -21.76 -5.83 -12.65
CA THR A 615 -21.49 -7.18 -12.11
C THR A 615 -20.10 -7.70 -12.49
N GLY A 616 -19.17 -7.77 -11.53
CA GLY A 616 -17.87 -8.44 -11.69
C GLY A 616 -16.81 -8.01 -10.67
N ASP A 617 -15.72 -8.77 -10.57
CA ASP A 617 -14.66 -8.60 -9.54
C ASP A 617 -13.92 -7.25 -9.55
N ALA A 618 -14.03 -6.50 -10.65
CA ALA A 618 -13.36 -5.21 -10.87
C ALA A 618 -14.36 -4.04 -11.00
N SER A 619 -15.53 -4.15 -10.35
CA SER A 619 -16.60 -3.13 -10.42
C SER A 619 -16.67 -2.21 -9.20
N SER A 620 -16.07 -2.59 -8.07
CA SER A 620 -16.00 -1.78 -6.86
C SER A 620 -14.79 -2.16 -6.00
N HIS A 621 -14.17 -1.16 -5.38
CA HIS A 621 -13.02 -1.30 -4.47
C HIS A 621 -13.21 -0.43 -3.22
N CYS A 622 -12.69 -0.89 -2.09
CA CYS A 622 -12.70 -0.17 -0.82
C CYS A 622 -11.28 -0.13 -0.23
N TYR A 623 -10.96 0.96 0.48
CA TYR A 623 -9.70 1.15 1.19
C TYR A 623 -9.95 1.40 2.70
N PRO A 624 -9.15 0.79 3.60
CA PRO A 624 -7.98 -0.06 3.35
C PRO A 624 -8.30 -1.38 2.65
N GLU A 625 -7.33 -1.92 1.92
CA GLU A 625 -7.50 -3.14 1.11
C GLU A 625 -7.91 -4.38 1.93
N SER A 626 -7.78 -4.35 3.28
CA SER A 626 -8.24 -5.41 4.20
C SER A 626 -9.76 -5.51 4.32
N GLY A 627 -10.51 -4.45 3.99
CA GLY A 627 -11.97 -4.43 4.12
C GLY A 627 -12.50 -4.32 5.55
N GLU A 628 -11.66 -3.97 6.52
CA GLU A 628 -12.03 -3.80 7.93
C GLU A 628 -12.88 -2.55 8.22
N TYR A 629 -12.78 -1.57 7.32
CA TYR A 629 -13.65 -0.40 7.20
C TYR A 629 -13.51 0.12 5.75
N CYS A 630 -14.35 1.06 5.34
CA CYS A 630 -14.23 1.73 4.04
C CYS A 630 -14.14 3.25 4.25
N ARG A 631 -12.94 3.81 4.04
CA ARG A 631 -12.67 5.26 4.06
C ARG A 631 -12.66 5.87 2.65
N ILE A 632 -12.26 5.10 1.65
CA ILE A 632 -12.33 5.48 0.24
C ILE A 632 -12.97 4.33 -0.50
N MET A 633 -13.89 4.65 -1.41
CA MET A 633 -14.56 3.70 -2.29
C MET A 633 -14.37 4.11 -3.74
N SER A 634 -14.17 3.14 -4.64
CA SER A 634 -14.33 3.37 -6.07
C SER A 634 -15.34 2.39 -6.66
N GLN A 635 -16.16 2.84 -7.61
CA GLN A 635 -17.30 2.08 -8.14
C GLN A 635 -17.53 2.43 -9.62
N HIS A 636 -17.84 1.44 -10.45
CA HIS A 636 -18.41 1.64 -11.78
C HIS A 636 -19.91 1.32 -11.74
N VAL A 637 -20.74 2.37 -11.73
CA VAL A 637 -22.19 2.26 -11.59
C VAL A 637 -22.93 2.53 -12.91
N LYS A 638 -24.03 1.81 -13.13
CA LYS A 638 -24.95 2.00 -14.27
C LYS A 638 -26.39 2.08 -13.80
N ARG A 639 -27.23 2.73 -14.61
CA ARG A 639 -28.67 2.82 -14.39
C ARG A 639 -29.35 1.47 -14.60
N SER A 640 -30.13 1.04 -13.61
CA SER A 640 -31.06 -0.08 -13.67
C SER A 640 -32.45 0.39 -14.14
N SER A 641 -33.28 -0.54 -14.62
CA SER A 641 -34.70 -0.25 -14.90
C SER A 641 -35.56 -0.14 -13.63
N SER A 642 -35.02 -0.52 -12.47
CA SER A 642 -35.70 -0.53 -11.16
C SER A 642 -34.74 0.02 -10.10
N CYS A 643 -35.25 0.84 -9.17
CA CYS A 643 -34.52 1.25 -7.97
C CYS A 643 -34.72 0.23 -6.84
N VAL A 644 -33.88 0.30 -5.80
CA VAL A 644 -34.02 -0.47 -4.57
C VAL A 644 -33.96 0.49 -3.39
N ARG A 645 -34.91 0.34 -2.46
CA ARG A 645 -35.02 1.15 -1.24
C ARG A 645 -35.42 0.28 -0.06
N LEU A 646 -35.39 0.84 1.15
CA LEU A 646 -36.07 0.24 2.29
C LEU A 646 -37.60 0.29 2.11
N ALA A 647 -38.27 -0.75 2.59
CA ALA A 647 -39.73 -0.80 2.65
C ALA A 647 -40.24 0.09 3.80
N GLU A 648 -41.27 0.87 3.51
CA GLU A 648 -42.00 1.66 4.49
C GLU A 648 -43.19 0.85 5.02
N PHE A 649 -43.76 1.24 6.17
CA PHE A 649 -44.97 0.58 6.68
C PHE A 649 -46.14 0.63 5.68
N ASP A 650 -46.19 1.67 4.85
CA ASP A 650 -47.24 1.89 3.86
C ASP A 650 -47.13 0.91 2.65
N ASP A 651 -45.98 0.23 2.46
CA ASP A 651 -45.81 -0.84 1.45
C ASP A 651 -46.50 -2.16 1.85
N LEU A 652 -46.96 -2.32 3.11
CA LEU A 652 -47.45 -3.59 3.67
C LEU A 652 -48.49 -4.31 2.80
N ALA A 653 -49.44 -3.57 2.21
CA ALA A 653 -50.45 -4.15 1.31
C ALA A 653 -49.81 -4.69 0.02
N ALA A 654 -48.92 -3.90 -0.60
CA ALA A 654 -48.21 -4.30 -1.81
C ALA A 654 -47.24 -5.47 -1.56
N LEU A 655 -46.69 -5.61 -0.34
CA LEU A 655 -45.87 -6.75 0.06
C LEU A 655 -46.68 -8.05 0.19
N VAL A 656 -47.93 -7.99 0.67
CA VAL A 656 -48.86 -9.14 0.68
C VAL A 656 -49.20 -9.56 -0.76
N GLU A 657 -49.61 -8.61 -1.61
CA GLU A 657 -49.88 -8.87 -3.04
C GLU A 657 -48.65 -9.43 -3.77
N LEU A 658 -47.45 -8.94 -3.44
CA LEU A 658 -46.18 -9.39 -4.01
C LEU A 658 -45.89 -10.87 -3.72
N GLN A 659 -46.15 -11.39 -2.51
CA GLN A 659 -45.96 -12.81 -2.21
C GLN A 659 -46.86 -13.70 -3.08
N GLN A 660 -48.11 -13.30 -3.23
CA GLN A 660 -49.14 -14.04 -3.97
C GLN A 660 -48.84 -14.02 -5.48
N ALA A 661 -48.48 -12.85 -6.03
CA ALA A 661 -48.08 -12.69 -7.42
C ALA A 661 -46.73 -13.37 -7.75
N ALA A 662 -45.80 -13.43 -6.78
CA ALA A 662 -44.56 -14.20 -6.87
C ALA A 662 -44.77 -15.73 -6.78
N LYS A 663 -46.02 -16.20 -6.60
CA LYS A 663 -46.40 -17.62 -6.49
C LYS A 663 -45.69 -18.34 -5.34
N VAL A 664 -45.46 -17.66 -4.22
CA VAL A 664 -44.98 -18.30 -2.99
C VAL A 664 -46.00 -19.37 -2.59
N THR A 665 -45.55 -20.60 -2.36
CA THR A 665 -46.41 -21.70 -1.88
C THR A 665 -47.08 -21.26 -0.58
N SER A 666 -48.40 -21.43 -0.45
CA SER A 666 -49.18 -20.93 0.71
C SER A 666 -48.75 -21.50 2.08
N ALA A 667 -47.95 -22.57 2.10
CA ALA A 667 -47.30 -23.10 3.30
C ALA A 667 -46.07 -22.29 3.76
N LEU A 668 -45.58 -21.36 2.95
CA LEU A 668 -44.37 -20.52 3.17
C LEU A 668 -44.64 -19.02 2.95
N GLU A 669 -45.89 -18.62 2.73
CA GLU A 669 -46.30 -17.22 2.67
C GLU A 669 -46.25 -16.61 4.08
N ALA A 670 -45.53 -15.50 4.28
CA ALA A 670 -45.50 -14.82 5.57
C ALA A 670 -46.84 -14.09 5.81
N SER A 671 -47.44 -14.28 6.99
CA SER A 671 -48.72 -13.64 7.31
C SER A 671 -48.61 -12.11 7.32
N PRO A 672 -49.72 -11.36 7.13
CA PRO A 672 -49.72 -9.90 7.20
C PRO A 672 -49.18 -9.36 8.53
N GLU A 673 -49.44 -10.06 9.65
CA GLU A 673 -48.91 -9.73 10.99
C GLU A 673 -47.40 -9.98 11.07
N THR A 674 -46.91 -10.98 10.34
CA THR A 674 -45.48 -11.31 10.24
C THR A 674 -44.74 -10.24 9.43
N LEU A 675 -45.31 -9.80 8.31
CA LEU A 675 -44.77 -8.71 7.49
C LEU A 675 -44.81 -7.37 8.24
N ALA A 676 -45.93 -7.02 8.86
CA ALA A 676 -46.03 -5.85 9.72
C ALA A 676 -45.03 -5.92 10.90
N GLY A 677 -44.86 -7.11 11.48
CA GLY A 677 -43.86 -7.37 12.52
C GLY A 677 -42.42 -7.14 12.06
N ARG A 678 -42.08 -7.47 10.81
CA ARG A 678 -40.77 -7.15 10.21
C ARG A 678 -40.61 -5.64 10.08
N LEU A 679 -41.56 -4.96 9.42
CA LEU A 679 -41.52 -3.50 9.20
C LEU A 679 -41.47 -2.67 10.50
N LEU A 680 -42.03 -3.19 11.61
CA LEU A 680 -42.06 -2.50 12.90
C LEU A 680 -40.92 -2.85 13.87
N LYS A 681 -40.28 -4.02 13.75
CA LYS A 681 -39.19 -4.46 14.64
C LYS A 681 -37.80 -4.47 13.99
N ALA A 682 -37.75 -4.64 12.67
CA ALA A 682 -36.56 -4.70 11.84
C ALA A 682 -36.74 -3.84 10.57
N PRO A 683 -37.02 -2.53 10.70
CA PRO A 683 -37.25 -1.64 9.54
C PRO A 683 -36.06 -1.59 8.59
N LEU A 684 -34.83 -1.85 9.06
CA LEU A 684 -33.64 -1.91 8.20
C LEU A 684 -33.50 -3.27 7.49
N GLY A 685 -34.26 -4.27 7.91
CA GLY A 685 -34.25 -5.64 7.41
C GLY A 685 -35.17 -5.91 6.20
N VAL A 686 -35.80 -4.89 5.61
CA VAL A 686 -36.71 -5.10 4.46
C VAL A 686 -36.35 -4.17 3.29
N LEU A 687 -35.77 -4.76 2.25
CA LEU A 687 -35.47 -4.08 0.98
C LEU A 687 -36.52 -4.41 -0.06
N VAL A 688 -36.98 -3.41 -0.82
CA VAL A 688 -37.88 -3.57 -1.96
C VAL A 688 -37.25 -3.03 -3.24
N ALA A 689 -37.44 -3.77 -4.33
CA ALA A 689 -37.15 -3.31 -5.68
C ALA A 689 -38.44 -2.81 -6.33
N GLU A 690 -38.44 -1.59 -6.88
CA GLU A 690 -39.63 -0.99 -7.49
C GLU A 690 -39.33 -0.33 -8.84
N ARG A 691 -40.39 -0.18 -9.64
CA ARG A 691 -40.36 0.51 -10.92
C ARG A 691 -41.65 1.30 -11.11
N ALA A 692 -41.55 2.61 -11.21
CA ALA A 692 -42.68 3.53 -11.32
C ALA A 692 -43.78 3.30 -10.25
N GLY A 693 -43.37 3.04 -9.00
CA GLY A 693 -44.27 2.82 -7.86
C GLY A 693 -44.92 1.42 -7.77
N LYS A 694 -44.67 0.50 -8.72
CA LYS A 694 -44.99 -0.92 -8.54
C LYS A 694 -43.80 -1.66 -7.92
N LEU A 695 -44.02 -2.35 -6.80
CA LEU A 695 -43.06 -3.30 -6.25
C LEU A 695 -42.87 -4.50 -7.20
N LEU A 696 -41.62 -4.85 -7.50
CA LEU A 696 -41.24 -5.98 -8.36
C LEU A 696 -40.55 -7.11 -7.60
N GLY A 697 -40.08 -6.85 -6.38
CA GLY A 697 -39.45 -7.84 -5.52
C GLY A 697 -39.16 -7.29 -4.13
N ALA A 698 -38.92 -8.18 -3.18
CA ALA A 698 -38.56 -7.87 -1.81
C ALA A 698 -37.52 -8.87 -1.28
N ALA A 699 -36.55 -8.37 -0.51
CA ALA A 699 -35.62 -9.18 0.25
C ALA A 699 -35.77 -8.87 1.74
N TYR A 700 -35.92 -9.93 2.53
CA TYR A 700 -36.14 -9.87 3.97
C TYR A 700 -34.93 -10.44 4.70
N THR A 701 -34.37 -9.66 5.60
CA THR A 701 -33.26 -10.05 6.47
C THR A 701 -33.62 -9.87 7.94
N THR A 702 -32.76 -10.37 8.82
CA THR A 702 -32.69 -10.00 10.23
C THR A 702 -31.22 -10.00 10.64
N ARG A 703 -30.82 -9.17 11.59
CA ARG A 703 -29.52 -9.33 12.27
C ARG A 703 -29.64 -10.32 13.43
N CYS A 704 -28.56 -11.02 13.73
CA CYS A 704 -28.40 -11.82 14.93
C CYS A 704 -26.95 -11.77 15.46
N LEU A 705 -26.79 -11.93 16.76
CA LEU A 705 -25.49 -11.99 17.43
C LEU A 705 -24.90 -13.40 17.28
N GLY A 706 -23.63 -13.50 16.88
CA GLY A 706 -22.92 -14.78 16.84
C GLY A 706 -22.98 -15.53 18.19
N PRO A 707 -23.18 -16.86 18.14
CA PRO A 707 -22.01 -17.71 17.94
C PRO A 707 -22.19 -18.78 16.84
N ALA A 708 -21.08 -19.08 16.14
CA ALA A 708 -20.87 -20.22 15.26
C ALA A 708 -22.07 -20.64 14.36
N ILE A 709 -22.00 -20.27 13.08
CA ILE A 709 -23.01 -20.51 12.01
C ILE A 709 -23.55 -21.97 11.96
N SER A 710 -22.78 -22.95 12.44
CA SER A 710 -23.22 -24.32 12.69
C SER A 710 -24.47 -24.47 13.57
N GLY A 711 -24.75 -23.51 14.46
CA GLY A 711 -25.88 -23.50 15.39
C GLY A 711 -27.18 -22.92 14.82
N ILE A 712 -27.23 -22.54 13.52
CA ILE A 712 -28.48 -22.20 12.86
C ILE A 712 -29.22 -23.50 12.53
N GLU A 713 -30.38 -23.70 13.16
CA GLU A 713 -31.18 -24.94 13.09
C GLU A 713 -32.60 -24.72 12.53
N ALA A 714 -33.11 -23.49 12.54
CA ALA A 714 -34.41 -23.13 11.97
C ALA A 714 -34.44 -21.67 11.51
N GLU A 715 -35.51 -21.27 10.82
CA GLU A 715 -35.79 -19.84 10.58
C GLU A 715 -36.17 -19.11 11.88
N PRO A 716 -35.85 -17.81 12.01
CA PRO A 716 -36.21 -17.02 13.19
C PRO A 716 -37.73 -16.85 13.29
N SER A 717 -38.32 -17.42 14.35
CA SER A 717 -39.78 -17.46 14.55
C SER A 717 -40.43 -16.10 14.85
N GLN A 718 -39.64 -15.07 15.15
CA GLN A 718 -40.02 -13.67 15.10
C GLN A 718 -38.85 -12.82 14.56
N PRO A 719 -39.12 -11.67 13.91
CA PRO A 719 -38.06 -10.71 13.58
C PRO A 719 -37.36 -10.21 14.85
N SER A 720 -36.03 -10.24 14.83
CA SER A 720 -35.15 -9.66 15.85
C SER A 720 -34.97 -8.16 15.60
N ALA A 721 -34.42 -7.43 16.58
CA ALA A 721 -33.98 -6.06 16.36
C ALA A 721 -32.79 -6.01 15.38
N ASP A 722 -32.55 -4.85 14.77
CA ASP A 722 -31.49 -4.57 13.79
C ASP A 722 -30.08 -4.49 14.43
N HIS A 723 -29.74 -5.43 15.32
CA HIS A 723 -28.46 -5.50 16.03
C HIS A 723 -27.87 -6.93 15.95
N GLY A 724 -26.63 -7.05 15.50
CA GLY A 724 -25.95 -8.33 15.34
C GLY A 724 -24.87 -8.30 14.26
N ASP A 725 -23.88 -9.18 14.37
CA ASP A 725 -22.74 -9.28 13.45
C ASP A 725 -22.91 -10.34 12.34
N VAL A 726 -24.05 -11.01 12.33
CA VAL A 726 -24.50 -11.91 11.27
C VAL A 726 -25.79 -11.38 10.66
N LEU A 727 -25.80 -11.20 9.34
CA LEU A 727 -26.99 -10.82 8.57
C LEU A 727 -27.63 -12.09 8.00
N GLN A 728 -28.80 -12.49 8.51
CA GLN A 728 -29.53 -13.65 7.99
C GLN A 728 -30.51 -13.20 6.92
N LEU A 729 -30.30 -13.64 5.67
CA LEU A 729 -31.31 -13.62 4.61
C LEU A 729 -32.41 -14.65 4.97
N VAL A 730 -33.61 -14.15 5.23
CA VAL A 730 -34.78 -14.94 5.62
C VAL A 730 -35.57 -15.36 4.37
N ALA A 731 -35.86 -14.42 3.47
CA ALA A 731 -36.59 -14.68 2.25
C ALA A 731 -36.24 -13.68 1.14
N LEU A 732 -36.40 -14.09 -0.11
CA LEU A 732 -36.30 -13.23 -1.28
C LEU A 732 -37.43 -13.61 -2.25
N HIS A 733 -38.17 -12.61 -2.71
CA HIS A 733 -39.29 -12.77 -3.63
C HIS A 733 -39.13 -11.80 -4.80
N ALA A 734 -39.47 -12.24 -6.01
CA ALA A 734 -39.47 -11.41 -7.21
C ALA A 734 -40.62 -11.85 -8.12
N LEU A 735 -41.22 -10.90 -8.83
CA LEU A 735 -42.30 -11.18 -9.75
C LEU A 735 -41.80 -11.93 -11.00
N PRO A 736 -42.52 -12.96 -11.50
CA PRO A 736 -42.14 -13.67 -12.72
C PRO A 736 -42.05 -12.77 -13.96
N GLU A 737 -42.85 -11.69 -14.03
CA GLU A 737 -42.74 -10.68 -15.11
C GLU A 737 -41.56 -9.70 -14.96
N ALA A 738 -40.73 -9.85 -13.92
CA ALA A 738 -39.59 -8.99 -13.61
C ALA A 738 -38.28 -9.79 -13.49
N PRO A 739 -37.84 -10.50 -14.54
CA PRO A 739 -36.60 -11.28 -14.52
C PRO A 739 -35.39 -10.40 -14.16
N GLY A 740 -34.45 -10.99 -13.41
CA GLY A 740 -33.26 -10.29 -12.92
C GLY A 740 -33.45 -9.51 -11.61
N VAL A 741 -34.68 -9.11 -11.22
CA VAL A 741 -34.91 -8.36 -9.97
C VAL A 741 -34.44 -9.11 -8.72
N GLY A 742 -34.60 -10.43 -8.68
CA GLY A 742 -34.06 -11.24 -7.59
C GLY A 742 -32.53 -11.21 -7.51
N SER A 743 -31.84 -11.24 -8.66
CA SER A 743 -30.39 -11.09 -8.71
C SER A 743 -29.94 -9.69 -8.28
N LEU A 744 -30.67 -8.64 -8.68
CA LEU A 744 -30.42 -7.25 -8.27
C LEU A 744 -30.49 -7.12 -6.73
N LEU A 745 -31.58 -7.61 -6.11
CA LEU A 745 -31.77 -7.57 -4.66
C LEU A 745 -30.69 -8.37 -3.91
N ARG A 746 -30.33 -9.57 -4.38
CA ARG A 746 -29.26 -10.39 -3.78
C ARG A 746 -27.91 -9.69 -3.89
N ASP A 747 -27.53 -9.24 -5.08
CA ASP A 747 -26.20 -8.68 -5.33
C ASP A 747 -26.02 -7.33 -4.61
N PHE A 748 -27.08 -6.51 -4.52
CA PHE A 748 -27.09 -5.27 -3.74
C PHE A 748 -27.06 -5.52 -2.21
N LEU A 749 -27.79 -6.51 -1.70
CA LEU A 749 -27.73 -6.91 -0.29
C LEU A 749 -26.32 -7.33 0.11
N LEU A 750 -25.63 -8.10 -0.75
CA LEU A 750 -24.23 -8.48 -0.54
C LEU A 750 -23.27 -7.28 -0.64
N GLN A 751 -23.56 -6.29 -1.49
CA GLN A 751 -22.82 -5.04 -1.55
C GLN A 751 -22.96 -4.22 -0.26
N LEU A 752 -24.18 -4.04 0.28
CA LEU A 752 -24.39 -3.39 1.58
C LEU A 752 -23.65 -4.13 2.70
N ALA A 753 -23.81 -5.45 2.78
CA ALA A 753 -23.15 -6.30 3.78
C ALA A 753 -21.62 -6.36 3.68
N TRP A 754 -21.02 -5.93 2.56
CA TRP A 754 -19.57 -5.80 2.40
C TRP A 754 -19.03 -4.44 2.86
N VAL A 755 -19.87 -3.40 2.89
CA VAL A 755 -19.45 -2.02 3.26
C VAL A 755 -19.97 -1.58 4.64
N ASP A 756 -20.77 -2.42 5.30
CA ASP A 756 -21.28 -2.23 6.65
C ASP A 756 -20.30 -2.79 7.69
N PRO A 757 -19.72 -1.96 8.60
CA PRO A 757 -18.67 -2.39 9.52
C PRO A 757 -19.16 -3.33 10.64
N ASP A 758 -20.48 -3.43 10.87
CA ASP A 758 -21.05 -4.35 11.84
C ASP A 758 -21.27 -5.76 11.25
N VAL A 759 -21.42 -5.91 9.92
CA VAL A 759 -21.73 -7.21 9.27
C VAL A 759 -20.46 -8.01 8.96
N LYS A 760 -20.24 -9.11 9.68
CA LYS A 760 -19.08 -10.02 9.50
C LYS A 760 -19.40 -11.26 8.66
N SER A 761 -20.67 -11.60 8.51
CA SER A 761 -21.11 -12.67 7.60
C SER A 761 -22.56 -12.51 7.17
N VAL A 762 -22.87 -12.96 5.94
CA VAL A 762 -24.24 -13.13 5.48
C VAL A 762 -24.54 -14.62 5.44
N VAL A 763 -25.66 -15.03 6.01
CA VAL A 763 -26.13 -16.42 6.01
C VAL A 763 -27.54 -16.50 5.45
N GLY A 764 -27.97 -17.67 5.01
CA GLY A 764 -29.34 -17.90 4.64
C GLY A 764 -29.71 -19.36 4.81
N LEU A 765 -30.96 -19.62 5.20
CA LEU A 765 -31.56 -20.91 4.93
C LEU A 765 -32.20 -20.81 3.56
N THR A 766 -31.77 -21.64 2.61
CA THR A 766 -32.39 -21.73 1.28
C THR A 766 -33.06 -23.09 1.09
N ARG A 767 -33.63 -23.37 -0.08
CA ARG A 767 -34.39 -24.59 -0.37
C ARG A 767 -33.85 -25.28 -1.62
N PHE A 768 -34.19 -26.54 -1.82
CA PHE A 768 -34.06 -27.14 -3.13
C PHE A 768 -35.22 -26.73 -4.05
N ASP A 769 -34.95 -26.72 -5.35
CA ASP A 769 -35.92 -26.71 -6.45
C ASP A 769 -35.77 -27.99 -7.29
N GLY A 770 -36.89 -28.67 -7.56
CA GLY A 770 -36.89 -29.94 -8.31
C GLY A 770 -36.36 -31.18 -7.57
N TRP A 771 -35.76 -31.09 -6.37
CA TRP A 771 -35.24 -32.26 -5.62
C TRP A 771 -36.24 -33.43 -5.54
N ALA A 772 -37.50 -33.15 -5.18
CA ALA A 772 -38.53 -34.18 -5.02
C ALA A 772 -38.82 -35.00 -6.31
N ALA A 773 -38.50 -34.45 -7.49
CA ALA A 773 -38.62 -35.14 -8.77
C ALA A 773 -37.37 -35.97 -9.15
N SER A 774 -36.25 -35.79 -8.43
CA SER A 774 -34.97 -36.45 -8.75
C SER A 774 -34.87 -37.91 -8.30
N GLY A 775 -35.63 -38.30 -7.26
CA GLY A 775 -35.52 -39.61 -6.62
C GLY A 775 -34.22 -39.86 -5.83
N LEU A 776 -33.37 -38.85 -5.65
CA LEU A 776 -32.13 -38.93 -4.86
C LEU A 776 -32.36 -38.59 -3.38
N SER A 777 -31.43 -38.96 -2.50
CA SER A 777 -31.35 -38.38 -1.15
C SER A 777 -31.04 -36.87 -1.23
N GLN A 778 -31.35 -36.11 -0.19
CA GLN A 778 -31.09 -34.66 -0.17
C GLN A 778 -29.58 -34.39 -0.16
N GLU A 779 -28.83 -35.25 0.52
CA GLU A 779 -27.39 -35.24 0.63
C GLU A 779 -26.72 -35.57 -0.71
N ASP A 780 -27.18 -36.60 -1.44
CA ASP A 780 -26.66 -36.93 -2.76
C ASP A 780 -27.05 -35.88 -3.81
N TYR A 781 -28.25 -35.33 -3.75
CA TYR A 781 -28.70 -34.28 -4.66
C TYR A 781 -27.88 -32.99 -4.47
N MET A 782 -27.70 -32.56 -3.22
CA MET A 782 -26.84 -31.43 -2.85
C MET A 782 -25.38 -31.66 -3.26
N ARG A 783 -24.84 -32.87 -3.02
CA ARG A 783 -23.47 -33.24 -3.38
C ARG A 783 -23.26 -33.24 -4.89
N ARG A 784 -24.17 -33.85 -5.66
CA ARG A 784 -24.14 -33.83 -7.13
C ARG A 784 -24.31 -32.44 -7.71
N HIS A 785 -25.04 -31.55 -7.04
CA HIS A 785 -25.10 -30.14 -7.43
C HIS A 785 -23.73 -29.45 -7.29
N LEU A 786 -23.04 -29.66 -6.17
CA LEU A 786 -21.69 -29.11 -5.94
C LEU A 786 -20.61 -29.74 -6.85
N GLU A 787 -20.77 -31.01 -7.23
CA GLU A 787 -19.91 -31.70 -8.21
C GLU A 787 -20.16 -31.19 -9.66
N GLY A 788 -21.36 -30.66 -9.91
CA GLY A 788 -21.83 -30.17 -11.22
C GLY A 788 -22.47 -31.25 -12.09
N GLU A 789 -22.96 -32.35 -11.50
CA GLU A 789 -23.75 -33.38 -12.18
C GLU A 789 -25.24 -33.02 -12.28
N VAL A 790 -25.73 -32.16 -11.38
CA VAL A 790 -27.13 -31.74 -11.27
C VAL A 790 -27.22 -30.22 -11.11
N SER A 791 -28.23 -29.57 -11.68
CA SER A 791 -28.44 -28.13 -11.56
C SER A 791 -29.76 -27.80 -10.86
N ASP A 792 -29.72 -27.66 -9.54
CA ASP A 792 -30.80 -27.03 -8.76
C ASP A 792 -30.79 -25.52 -9.01
N LYS A 793 -31.94 -24.93 -9.41
CA LYS A 793 -32.01 -23.50 -9.75
C LYS A 793 -31.86 -22.56 -8.54
N VAL A 794 -32.36 -22.95 -7.37
CA VAL A 794 -32.34 -22.11 -6.17
C VAL A 794 -30.98 -22.18 -5.47
N LEU A 795 -30.37 -23.37 -5.38
CA LEU A 795 -28.98 -23.47 -4.93
C LEU A 795 -28.03 -22.77 -5.89
N ALA A 796 -28.18 -22.95 -7.20
CA ALA A 796 -27.39 -22.24 -8.21
C ALA A 796 -27.52 -20.71 -8.08
N PHE A 797 -28.71 -20.18 -7.80
CA PHE A 797 -28.93 -18.74 -7.57
C PHE A 797 -28.08 -18.18 -6.41
N HIS A 798 -27.67 -19.02 -5.46
CA HIS A 798 -26.77 -18.63 -4.38
C HIS A 798 -25.31 -18.99 -4.66
N THR A 799 -25.01 -20.26 -5.00
CA THR A 799 -23.64 -20.78 -5.16
C THR A 799 -22.90 -20.11 -6.32
N GLN A 800 -23.59 -19.75 -7.40
CA GLN A 800 -22.98 -19.03 -8.54
C GLN A 800 -22.57 -17.58 -8.19
N ARG A 801 -22.90 -17.07 -7.01
CA ARG A 801 -22.42 -15.79 -6.44
C ARG A 801 -21.55 -16.00 -5.19
N GLY A 802 -20.86 -17.14 -5.09
CA GLY A 802 -19.89 -17.39 -4.02
C GLY A 802 -20.49 -17.80 -2.68
N ALA A 803 -21.78 -18.18 -2.63
CA ALA A 803 -22.32 -18.81 -1.43
C ALA A 803 -21.70 -20.20 -1.21
N ALA A 804 -21.05 -20.39 -0.07
CA ALA A 804 -20.67 -21.72 0.40
C ALA A 804 -21.90 -22.43 0.98
N VAL A 805 -22.15 -23.66 0.54
CA VAL A 805 -23.09 -24.57 1.20
C VAL A 805 -22.41 -25.10 2.48
N VAL A 806 -23.07 -24.92 3.63
CA VAL A 806 -22.51 -25.23 4.95
C VAL A 806 -22.98 -26.59 5.46
N LYS A 807 -24.31 -26.81 5.47
CA LYS A 807 -24.95 -28.08 5.88
C LYS A 807 -26.37 -28.16 5.35
N LEU A 808 -26.91 -29.37 5.25
CA LEU A 808 -28.35 -29.61 5.27
C LEU A 808 -28.86 -29.43 6.71
N VAL A 809 -30.10 -28.95 6.86
CA VAL A 809 -30.76 -28.72 8.14
C VAL A 809 -32.17 -29.29 8.08
N HIS A 810 -32.37 -30.47 8.67
CA HIS A 810 -33.68 -31.11 8.76
C HIS A 810 -34.60 -30.31 9.69
N ASP A 811 -35.92 -30.44 9.50
CA ASP A 811 -36.98 -29.79 10.29
C ASP A 811 -36.94 -28.24 10.39
N ALA A 812 -36.02 -27.57 9.68
CA ALA A 812 -35.85 -26.12 9.70
C ALA A 812 -37.05 -25.33 9.16
N ARG A 813 -37.89 -25.96 8.32
CA ARG A 813 -39.14 -25.42 7.77
C ARG A 813 -40.25 -26.48 7.73
N PRO A 814 -40.90 -26.86 8.84
CA PRO A 814 -41.85 -27.98 8.88
C PRO A 814 -43.03 -27.90 7.89
N ALA A 815 -43.31 -26.71 7.35
CA ALA A 815 -44.33 -26.48 6.33
C ALA A 815 -43.86 -26.73 4.87
N ASP A 816 -42.56 -26.82 4.59
CA ASP A 816 -42.02 -27.14 3.25
C ASP A 816 -42.08 -28.64 2.97
N VAL A 817 -43.30 -29.17 2.81
CA VAL A 817 -43.57 -30.60 2.53
C VAL A 817 -42.79 -31.10 1.30
N ALA A 818 -42.57 -30.24 0.30
CA ALA A 818 -41.82 -30.56 -0.91
C ALA A 818 -40.32 -30.84 -0.66
N ASN A 819 -39.76 -30.36 0.47
CA ASN A 819 -38.40 -30.68 0.93
C ASN A 819 -38.40 -31.50 2.24
N GLN A 820 -39.52 -32.14 2.59
CA GLN A 820 -39.68 -32.90 3.84
C GLN A 820 -39.25 -32.10 5.09
N GLY A 821 -39.53 -30.80 5.09
CA GLY A 821 -39.20 -29.90 6.18
C GLY A 821 -37.75 -29.38 6.23
N ALA A 822 -36.86 -29.87 5.36
CA ALA A 822 -35.44 -29.52 5.37
C ALA A 822 -35.13 -28.21 4.62
N ALA A 823 -34.05 -27.55 5.05
CA ALA A 823 -33.47 -26.38 4.39
C ALA A 823 -31.95 -26.55 4.23
N VAL A 824 -31.36 -25.87 3.25
CA VAL A 824 -29.91 -25.86 3.04
C VAL A 824 -29.33 -24.58 3.62
N LEU A 825 -28.40 -24.69 4.59
CA LEU A 825 -27.71 -23.55 5.16
C LEU A 825 -26.60 -23.10 4.20
N ILE A 826 -26.68 -21.85 3.75
CA ILE A 826 -25.68 -21.19 2.91
C ILE A 826 -25.03 -20.03 3.67
N ARG A 827 -23.79 -19.70 3.29
CA ARG A 827 -23.01 -18.59 3.84
C ARG A 827 -22.28 -17.86 2.72
N TYR A 828 -22.33 -16.53 2.74
CA TYR A 828 -21.40 -15.66 2.03
C TYR A 828 -20.39 -15.10 3.02
N GLU A 829 -19.14 -14.92 2.57
CA GLU A 829 -18.13 -14.15 3.31
C GLU A 829 -18.09 -12.73 2.71
N PRO A 830 -18.60 -11.69 3.42
CA PRO A 830 -18.48 -10.31 2.97
C PRO A 830 -17.01 -9.88 3.06
N GLY A 831 -16.32 -9.81 1.92
CA GLY A 831 -14.88 -9.57 1.90
C GLY A 831 -14.26 -9.77 0.54
N ARG A 832 -14.47 -8.80 -0.37
CA ARG A 832 -14.18 -8.83 -1.82
C ARG A 832 -14.97 -9.89 -2.61
N PRO A 833 -15.27 -9.63 -3.89
CA PRO A 833 -15.51 -10.70 -4.85
C PRO A 833 -14.31 -11.66 -4.86
N GLN A 834 -14.58 -12.97 -4.82
CA GLN A 834 -13.50 -13.95 -4.91
C GLN A 834 -12.92 -13.93 -6.33
N ARG A 835 -11.84 -13.17 -6.53
CA ARG A 835 -10.89 -13.39 -7.64
C ARG A 835 -10.59 -14.87 -7.69
N GLU A 836 -11.14 -15.57 -8.68
CA GLU A 836 -11.14 -17.03 -8.69
C GLU A 836 -9.70 -17.54 -8.53
N ARG A 837 -9.47 -18.31 -7.45
CA ARG A 837 -8.25 -19.10 -7.33
C ARG A 837 -8.30 -20.15 -8.45
N ARG A 838 -7.69 -19.83 -9.59
CA ARG A 838 -7.52 -20.74 -10.74
C ARG A 838 -6.87 -22.05 -10.26
N VAL A 839 -7.70 -23.03 -9.95
CA VAL A 839 -7.27 -24.40 -9.67
C VAL A 839 -6.86 -25.00 -11.02
N ALA A 840 -5.58 -24.89 -11.35
CA ALA A 840 -5.01 -25.54 -12.52
C ALA A 840 -5.08 -27.06 -12.32
N SER A 841 -6.08 -27.71 -12.92
CA SER A 841 -6.23 -29.17 -12.84
C SER A 841 -6.88 -29.78 -14.09
N ARG A 842 -6.21 -30.83 -14.58
CA ARG A 842 -6.59 -31.76 -15.66
C ARG A 842 -6.42 -31.24 -17.09
N GLU A 843 -6.20 -32.22 -17.97
CA GLU A 843 -5.77 -32.06 -19.35
C GLU A 843 -6.95 -31.61 -20.23
N SER A 844 -6.74 -30.52 -20.98
CA SER A 844 -7.70 -30.01 -21.96
C SER A 844 -7.74 -30.91 -23.20
N GLN A 845 -8.92 -31.33 -23.61
CA GLN A 845 -9.11 -31.97 -24.93
C GLN A 845 -9.11 -30.90 -26.02
N GLU A 846 -8.59 -31.23 -27.20
CA GLU A 846 -8.67 -30.33 -28.37
C GLU A 846 -10.13 -30.05 -28.73
N ALA A 847 -10.49 -28.77 -28.78
CA ALA A 847 -11.83 -28.33 -29.13
C ALA A 847 -11.96 -28.19 -30.66
N THR A 848 -12.89 -28.93 -31.25
CA THR A 848 -13.35 -28.74 -32.63
C THR A 848 -14.79 -28.25 -32.63
N VAL A 849 -15.23 -27.65 -33.74
CA VAL A 849 -16.63 -27.22 -33.95
C VAL A 849 -17.59 -28.35 -33.60
N ASP A 850 -17.40 -29.53 -34.21
CA ASP A 850 -18.30 -30.68 -34.06
C ASP A 850 -18.28 -31.27 -32.63
N THR A 851 -17.16 -31.19 -31.90
CA THR A 851 -17.07 -31.74 -30.54
C THR A 851 -17.67 -30.81 -29.48
N VAL A 852 -17.56 -29.48 -29.67
CA VAL A 852 -18.25 -28.51 -28.81
C VAL A 852 -19.75 -28.48 -29.13
N GLU A 853 -20.15 -28.55 -30.41
CA GLU A 853 -21.55 -28.72 -30.84
C GLU A 853 -22.20 -29.94 -30.19
N ALA A 854 -21.61 -31.13 -30.36
CA ALA A 854 -22.11 -32.36 -29.77
C ALA A 854 -22.25 -32.28 -28.23
N PHE A 855 -21.29 -31.63 -27.55
CA PHE A 855 -21.35 -31.42 -26.11
C PHE A 855 -22.44 -30.41 -25.70
N VAL A 856 -22.65 -29.32 -26.45
CA VAL A 856 -23.74 -28.36 -26.19
C VAL A 856 -25.10 -29.06 -26.34
N HIS A 857 -25.29 -29.87 -27.39
CA HIS A 857 -26.49 -30.71 -27.53
C HIS A 857 -26.64 -31.71 -26.36
N GLU A 858 -25.56 -32.32 -25.87
CA GLU A 858 -25.57 -33.20 -24.70
C GLU A 858 -26.02 -32.46 -23.42
N GLN A 859 -25.56 -31.22 -23.21
CA GLN A 859 -25.94 -30.41 -22.05
C GLN A 859 -27.41 -29.94 -22.15
N LEU A 860 -27.86 -29.48 -23.32
CA LEU A 860 -29.25 -29.07 -23.54
C LEU A 860 -30.22 -30.26 -23.35
N ALA A 861 -29.84 -31.45 -23.82
CA ALA A 861 -30.60 -32.68 -23.59
C ALA A 861 -30.70 -33.04 -22.09
N LYS A 862 -29.63 -32.81 -21.29
CA LYS A 862 -29.67 -32.96 -19.82
C LYS A 862 -30.52 -31.92 -19.12
N MET A 863 -30.63 -30.71 -19.68
CA MET A 863 -31.58 -29.68 -19.28
C MET A 863 -33.02 -29.99 -19.74
N ASN A 864 -33.23 -31.14 -20.40
CA ASN A 864 -34.51 -31.60 -20.95
C ASN A 864 -35.07 -30.70 -22.09
N ILE A 865 -34.21 -29.89 -22.70
CA ILE A 865 -34.54 -28.97 -23.79
C ILE A 865 -34.34 -29.70 -25.12
N GLN A 866 -35.40 -29.79 -25.92
CA GLN A 866 -35.39 -30.37 -27.27
C GLN A 866 -35.13 -29.27 -28.30
N PRO A 867 -33.94 -29.21 -28.93
CA PRO A 867 -33.69 -28.24 -29.99
C PRO A 867 -34.57 -28.56 -31.22
N LYS A 868 -35.44 -27.62 -31.56
CA LYS A 868 -36.14 -27.53 -32.85
C LYS A 868 -35.74 -26.22 -33.54
N ASP A 869 -36.16 -26.06 -34.78
CA ASP A 869 -35.74 -25.02 -35.73
C ASP A 869 -36.24 -23.60 -35.36
N ALA A 870 -35.79 -23.09 -34.20
CA ALA A 870 -36.17 -21.83 -33.59
C ALA A 870 -34.92 -21.02 -33.21
N ASP A 871 -35.05 -19.69 -33.14
CA ASP A 871 -33.93 -18.80 -32.80
C ASP A 871 -33.50 -18.97 -31.33
N PHE A 872 -32.26 -18.64 -30.99
CA PHE A 872 -31.72 -18.82 -29.64
C PHE A 872 -32.52 -18.03 -28.58
N ALA A 873 -33.14 -16.91 -28.98
CA ALA A 873 -34.03 -16.12 -28.14
C ALA A 873 -35.38 -16.82 -27.82
N GLU A 874 -35.81 -17.78 -28.63
CA GLU A 874 -37.08 -18.51 -28.48
C GLU A 874 -36.94 -19.79 -27.64
N LEU A 875 -35.71 -20.26 -27.37
CA LEU A 875 -35.44 -21.44 -26.54
C LEU A 875 -35.83 -21.29 -25.06
N GLY A 876 -36.15 -20.07 -24.61
CA GLY A 876 -36.65 -19.80 -23.25
C GLY A 876 -35.64 -19.96 -22.11
N LEU A 877 -34.35 -20.20 -22.44
CA LEU A 877 -33.25 -20.34 -21.49
C LEU A 877 -33.15 -19.13 -20.56
N ASP A 878 -33.20 -19.38 -19.25
CA ASP A 878 -32.96 -18.33 -18.27
C ASP A 878 -31.46 -17.98 -18.14
N SER A 879 -31.14 -16.83 -17.55
CA SER A 879 -29.77 -16.34 -17.43
C SER A 879 -28.86 -17.24 -16.56
N LEU A 880 -29.45 -18.11 -15.74
CA LEU A 880 -28.77 -19.06 -14.86
C LEU A 880 -28.40 -20.33 -15.63
N GLU A 881 -29.30 -20.82 -16.47
CA GLU A 881 -29.10 -21.95 -17.39
C GLU A 881 -28.03 -21.63 -18.44
N LEU A 882 -28.09 -20.42 -19.02
CA LEU A 882 -27.03 -19.86 -19.87
C LEU A 882 -25.67 -19.84 -19.18
N ALA A 883 -25.62 -19.40 -17.91
CA ALA A 883 -24.39 -19.35 -17.11
C ALA A 883 -23.93 -20.74 -16.62
N ALA A 884 -24.79 -21.76 -16.63
CA ALA A 884 -24.43 -23.15 -16.38
C ALA A 884 -23.84 -23.79 -17.65
N LEU A 885 -24.51 -23.64 -18.80
CA LEU A 885 -24.06 -24.12 -20.10
C LEU A 885 -22.67 -23.56 -20.47
N ARG A 886 -22.46 -22.24 -20.27
CA ARG A 886 -21.15 -21.58 -20.45
C ARG A 886 -20.05 -22.28 -19.64
N ARG A 887 -20.27 -22.49 -18.33
CA ARG A 887 -19.28 -23.15 -17.46
C ARG A 887 -19.07 -24.62 -17.77
N SER A 888 -20.09 -25.34 -18.23
CA SER A 888 -19.90 -26.72 -18.72
C SER A 888 -18.94 -26.76 -19.91
N VAL A 889 -19.04 -25.81 -20.85
CA VAL A 889 -18.11 -25.69 -22.00
C VAL A 889 -16.71 -25.27 -21.54
N GLU A 890 -16.59 -24.24 -20.71
CA GLU A 890 -15.31 -23.76 -20.15
C GLU A 890 -14.59 -24.88 -19.36
N LYS A 891 -15.31 -25.61 -18.49
CA LYS A 891 -14.82 -26.75 -17.69
C LYS A 891 -14.44 -27.97 -18.54
N ARG A 892 -15.05 -28.17 -19.71
CA ARG A 892 -14.77 -29.33 -20.57
C ARG A 892 -13.61 -29.10 -21.53
N PHE A 893 -13.51 -27.92 -22.13
CA PHE A 893 -12.57 -27.61 -23.22
C PHE A 893 -11.42 -26.70 -22.80
N GLY A 894 -11.38 -26.21 -21.56
CA GLY A 894 -10.35 -25.30 -21.08
C GLY A 894 -10.44 -23.88 -21.66
N LEU A 895 -11.52 -23.56 -22.37
CA LEU A 895 -11.79 -22.21 -22.87
C LEU A 895 -12.05 -21.26 -21.69
N HIS A 896 -11.69 -19.99 -21.84
CA HIS A 896 -11.71 -19.01 -20.75
C HIS A 896 -12.33 -17.67 -21.15
N GLY A 897 -13.16 -17.12 -20.26
CA GLY A 897 -13.70 -15.78 -20.42
C GLY A 897 -14.55 -15.64 -21.68
N ASP A 898 -14.52 -14.47 -22.32
CA ASP A 898 -15.44 -14.18 -23.42
C ASP A 898 -15.06 -14.84 -24.74
N ALA A 899 -13.88 -15.48 -24.83
CA ALA A 899 -13.60 -16.44 -25.91
C ALA A 899 -14.56 -17.63 -25.86
N ALA A 900 -14.84 -18.18 -24.66
CA ALA A 900 -15.81 -19.26 -24.51
C ALA A 900 -17.25 -18.80 -24.81
N ALA A 901 -17.61 -17.57 -24.44
CA ALA A 901 -18.92 -16.99 -24.75
C ALA A 901 -19.09 -16.69 -26.25
N ALA A 902 -18.05 -16.17 -26.92
CA ALA A 902 -18.03 -15.95 -28.36
C ALA A 902 -18.11 -17.27 -29.11
N THR A 903 -17.23 -18.24 -28.82
CA THR A 903 -17.26 -19.56 -29.44
C THR A 903 -18.59 -20.28 -29.21
N ALA A 904 -19.17 -20.26 -28.00
CA ALA A 904 -20.48 -20.86 -27.76
C ALA A 904 -21.62 -20.16 -28.56
N ARG A 905 -21.54 -18.84 -28.75
CA ARG A 905 -22.53 -18.04 -29.50
C ARG A 905 -22.39 -18.19 -31.01
N GLU A 906 -21.17 -18.18 -31.54
CA GLU A 906 -20.87 -18.48 -32.95
C GLU A 906 -21.27 -19.91 -33.29
N LEU A 907 -20.92 -20.89 -32.45
CA LEU A 907 -21.34 -22.27 -32.64
C LEU A 907 -22.86 -22.39 -32.64
N ALA A 908 -23.56 -21.90 -31.61
CA ALA A 908 -25.02 -21.92 -31.57
C ALA A 908 -25.69 -21.19 -32.75
N THR A 909 -25.02 -20.22 -33.36
CA THR A 909 -25.50 -19.60 -34.62
C THR A 909 -25.23 -20.52 -35.83
N SER A 910 -24.06 -21.16 -35.90
CA SER A 910 -23.65 -22.02 -37.02
C SER A 910 -24.37 -23.36 -37.09
N CYS A 911 -24.70 -23.97 -35.94
CA CYS A 911 -25.38 -25.29 -35.88
C CYS A 911 -26.85 -25.20 -36.32
N PHE A 912 -27.48 -24.02 -36.17
CA PHE A 912 -28.91 -23.82 -36.38
C PHE A 912 -29.27 -23.03 -37.65
N GLN A 913 -28.32 -22.37 -38.31
CA GLN A 913 -28.55 -21.79 -39.64
C GLN A 913 -28.45 -22.85 -40.75
N GLY A 914 -29.50 -23.66 -40.91
CA GLY A 914 -29.67 -24.63 -41.99
C GLY A 914 -29.79 -23.97 -43.38
N GLY A 915 -28.66 -23.52 -43.95
CA GLY A 915 -28.64 -22.67 -45.15
C GLY A 915 -27.51 -22.96 -46.15
N SER A 916 -27.74 -23.93 -47.05
CA SER A 916 -26.92 -24.27 -48.23
C SER A 916 -25.59 -25.01 -48.01
N ASN A 917 -25.36 -26.05 -48.82
CA ASN A 917 -24.16 -26.91 -48.77
C ASN A 917 -22.89 -26.31 -49.44
N LEU A 918 -22.92 -25.06 -49.92
CA LEU A 918 -21.80 -24.51 -50.73
C LEU A 918 -20.51 -24.37 -49.89
N GLN A 919 -20.58 -23.74 -48.72
CA GLN A 919 -19.37 -23.35 -47.98
C GLN A 919 -18.54 -24.52 -47.45
N ARG A 920 -19.16 -25.68 -47.13
CA ARG A 920 -18.43 -26.89 -46.70
C ARG A 920 -17.71 -27.59 -47.87
N ALA A 921 -18.14 -27.41 -49.12
CA ALA A 921 -17.49 -27.99 -50.29
C ALA A 921 -16.25 -27.17 -50.70
N ASP A 922 -16.38 -25.84 -50.78
CA ASP A 922 -15.32 -24.95 -51.25
C ASP A 922 -14.07 -25.00 -50.35
N ALA A 923 -14.26 -24.98 -49.02
CA ALA A 923 -13.15 -25.07 -48.06
C ALA A 923 -12.32 -26.36 -48.23
N ARG A 924 -12.99 -27.49 -48.49
CA ARG A 924 -12.34 -28.78 -48.72
C ARG A 924 -11.63 -28.84 -50.07
N ALA A 925 -12.29 -28.37 -51.14
CA ALA A 925 -11.70 -28.35 -52.48
C ALA A 925 -10.46 -27.44 -52.56
N VAL A 926 -10.46 -26.30 -51.84
CA VAL A 926 -9.28 -25.43 -51.73
C VAL A 926 -8.11 -26.16 -51.06
N VAL A 927 -8.34 -26.87 -49.95
CA VAL A 927 -7.27 -27.65 -49.27
C VAL A 927 -6.78 -28.83 -50.13
N GLU A 928 -7.68 -29.59 -50.74
CA GLU A 928 -7.30 -30.74 -51.60
C GLU A 928 -6.55 -30.30 -52.87
N SER A 929 -6.88 -29.14 -53.46
CA SER A 929 -6.11 -28.56 -54.57
C SER A 929 -4.72 -28.07 -54.15
N PHE A 930 -4.59 -27.53 -52.93
CA PHE A 930 -3.32 -27.01 -52.40
C PHE A 930 -2.30 -28.10 -52.10
N LEU A 931 -2.76 -29.32 -51.80
CA LEU A 931 -1.91 -30.51 -51.59
C LEU A 931 -1.38 -31.09 -52.91
N LEU A 932 -2.03 -30.83 -54.05
CA LEU A 932 -1.60 -31.31 -55.37
C LEU A 932 -0.46 -30.46 -55.97
N ASP A 933 -0.47 -29.14 -55.72
CA ASP A 933 0.54 -28.20 -56.25
C ASP A 933 1.95 -28.42 -55.66
N PHE A 934 2.10 -29.15 -54.55
CA PHE A 934 3.39 -29.39 -53.86
C PHE A 934 4.12 -30.69 -54.26
N GLY A 935 3.55 -31.50 -55.15
CA GLY A 935 4.38 -32.26 -56.09
C GLY A 935 5.17 -33.48 -55.60
N GLU A 936 4.61 -34.33 -54.73
CA GLU A 936 4.46 -35.75 -55.10
C GLU A 936 3.39 -36.48 -54.28
N ALA A 937 2.83 -37.54 -54.85
CA ALA A 937 1.63 -38.19 -54.32
C ALA A 937 1.93 -39.54 -53.66
N GLY A 938 1.38 -39.75 -52.45
CA GLY A 938 1.08 -41.10 -51.97
C GLY A 938 1.89 -41.63 -50.79
N SER A 939 1.79 -40.99 -49.62
CA SER A 939 1.71 -41.74 -48.36
C SER A 939 0.70 -41.09 -47.42
N GLN A 940 0.09 -41.90 -46.55
CA GLN A 940 -0.62 -41.39 -45.37
C GLN A 940 0.40 -41.27 -44.22
N SER A 941 0.17 -40.29 -43.33
CA SER A 941 1.07 -39.87 -42.24
C SER A 941 2.46 -39.38 -42.67
N ALA A 942 2.59 -38.05 -42.72
CA ALA A 942 3.80 -37.30 -42.42
C ALA A 942 3.37 -36.04 -41.66
N SER A 943 4.17 -35.58 -40.70
CA SER A 943 3.91 -34.37 -39.92
C SER A 943 4.56 -33.14 -40.57
N LEU A 944 4.06 -31.94 -40.25
CA LEU A 944 4.59 -30.67 -40.80
C LEU A 944 6.09 -30.47 -40.51
N ALA A 945 6.63 -31.10 -39.46
CA ALA A 945 8.06 -31.06 -39.13
C ALA A 945 8.93 -31.85 -40.11
N GLU A 946 8.39 -32.90 -40.75
CA GLU A 946 9.11 -33.76 -41.69
C GLU A 946 9.17 -33.15 -43.11
N MET A 947 8.32 -32.16 -43.39
CA MET A 947 8.30 -31.42 -44.66
C MET A 947 9.39 -30.33 -44.77
N GLY A 948 10.16 -30.07 -43.71
CA GLY A 948 11.32 -29.17 -43.72
C GLY A 948 11.02 -27.67 -43.91
N LEU A 949 9.75 -27.25 -43.84
CA LEU A 949 9.32 -25.86 -44.02
C LEU A 949 9.80 -24.97 -42.87
N ASP A 950 10.36 -23.79 -43.20
CA ASP A 950 10.84 -22.83 -42.20
C ASP A 950 9.76 -21.83 -41.74
N SER A 951 10.11 -20.99 -40.77
CA SER A 951 9.19 -20.00 -40.19
C SER A 951 8.83 -18.85 -41.14
N LEU A 952 9.60 -18.62 -42.22
CA LEU A 952 9.32 -17.63 -43.25
C LEU A 952 8.38 -18.21 -44.32
N ASP A 953 8.54 -19.48 -44.68
CA ASP A 953 7.63 -20.17 -45.60
C ASP A 953 6.26 -20.40 -44.97
N ILE A 954 6.18 -20.77 -43.68
CA ILE A 954 4.92 -20.82 -42.92
C ILE A 954 4.24 -19.44 -42.88
N ALA A 955 5.00 -18.34 -42.72
CA ALA A 955 4.45 -16.99 -42.76
C ALA A 955 3.88 -16.62 -44.14
N ARG A 956 4.57 -16.97 -45.22
CA ARG A 956 4.09 -16.78 -46.61
C ARG A 956 2.87 -17.64 -46.94
N LEU A 957 2.80 -18.86 -46.39
CA LEU A 957 1.64 -19.74 -46.49
C LEU A 957 0.40 -19.07 -45.90
N ARG A 958 0.55 -18.50 -44.69
CA ARG A 958 -0.48 -17.74 -43.98
C ARG A 958 -0.93 -16.51 -44.76
N GLU A 959 -0.01 -15.68 -45.27
CA GLU A 959 -0.38 -14.49 -46.06
C GLU A 959 -1.20 -14.88 -47.31
N ARG A 960 -0.81 -15.94 -48.02
CA ARG A 960 -1.54 -16.44 -49.19
C ARG A 960 -2.91 -17.01 -48.85
N LEU A 961 -3.07 -17.68 -47.70
CA LEU A 961 -4.37 -18.14 -47.21
C LEU A 961 -5.28 -16.96 -46.80
N GLN A 962 -4.77 -16.02 -46.00
CA GLN A 962 -5.51 -14.82 -45.59
C GLN A 962 -5.98 -13.99 -46.80
N ALA A 963 -5.11 -13.79 -47.80
CA ALA A 963 -5.43 -13.06 -49.02
C ALA A 963 -6.44 -13.76 -49.96
N ARG A 964 -6.63 -15.08 -49.84
CA ARG A 964 -7.49 -15.87 -50.74
C ARG A 964 -8.81 -16.30 -50.09
N LEU A 965 -8.87 -16.35 -48.76
CA LEU A 965 -10.10 -16.61 -47.98
C LEU A 965 -10.77 -15.33 -47.47
N SER A 966 -10.10 -14.17 -47.54
CA SER A 966 -10.61 -12.87 -47.08
C SER A 966 -10.97 -12.82 -45.57
N VAL A 967 -10.37 -13.67 -44.75
CA VAL A 967 -10.57 -13.76 -43.29
C VAL A 967 -9.22 -13.69 -42.56
N GLN A 968 -9.16 -12.93 -41.48
CA GLN A 968 -7.92 -12.64 -40.76
C GLN A 968 -7.60 -13.69 -39.68
N LEU A 969 -6.93 -14.78 -40.07
CA LEU A 969 -6.45 -15.82 -39.15
C LEU A 969 -5.57 -15.22 -38.01
N SER A 970 -5.90 -15.55 -36.77
CA SER A 970 -5.23 -15.07 -35.55
C SER A 970 -3.91 -15.83 -35.26
N VAL A 971 -3.15 -15.37 -34.26
CA VAL A 971 -1.79 -15.83 -33.99
C VAL A 971 -1.66 -16.42 -32.59
N GLU A 972 -1.72 -17.75 -32.47
CA GLU A 972 -0.99 -18.48 -31.42
C GLU A 972 -0.83 -19.97 -31.76
N VAL A 973 0.40 -20.37 -32.12
CA VAL A 973 0.84 -21.78 -32.14
C VAL A 973 2.26 -21.82 -31.56
N GLN A 974 2.41 -22.26 -30.32
CA GLN A 974 3.73 -22.51 -29.75
C GLN A 974 4.20 -23.93 -30.10
N VAL A 975 5.04 -24.04 -31.12
CA VAL A 975 5.79 -25.28 -31.38
C VAL A 975 7.02 -25.31 -30.47
N CYS A 976 7.01 -26.20 -29.48
CA CYS A 976 8.16 -26.47 -28.63
C CYS A 976 9.10 -27.48 -29.31
N THR A 977 10.37 -27.11 -29.51
CA THR A 977 11.46 -28.04 -29.88
C THR A 977 12.62 -27.94 -28.88
N PRO A 978 13.31 -29.05 -28.57
CA PRO A 978 14.30 -29.11 -27.49
C PRO A 978 15.73 -28.70 -27.92
N CYS A 979 16.45 -28.10 -26.98
CA CYS A 979 17.92 -28.06 -26.76
C CYS A 979 18.89 -28.36 -27.94
N VAL A 980 19.93 -27.50 -28.13
CA VAL A 980 21.37 -27.82 -27.90
C VAL A 980 22.35 -26.71 -28.40
N LYS A 981 23.28 -26.30 -27.50
CA LYS A 981 24.65 -25.71 -27.67
C LYS A 981 24.95 -24.45 -28.51
N ASP A 982 25.89 -23.66 -27.95
CA ASP A 982 26.96 -22.83 -28.57
C ASP A 982 26.69 -22.12 -29.92
N THR A 983 26.76 -20.77 -29.99
CA THR A 983 27.99 -20.02 -29.69
C THR A 983 27.78 -18.51 -29.46
N LYS A 984 28.65 -17.93 -28.62
CA LYS A 984 29.24 -16.57 -28.67
C LYS A 984 28.51 -15.43 -29.42
N GLU A 985 27.36 -14.95 -28.92
CA GLU A 985 27.02 -13.52 -29.03
C GLU A 985 26.02 -13.07 -27.94
N ILE A 986 25.49 -11.83 -28.01
CA ILE A 986 24.60 -11.21 -27.01
C ILE A 986 25.22 -11.06 -25.61
N ARG A 987 26.36 -10.36 -25.49
CA ARG A 987 26.98 -10.04 -24.18
C ARG A 987 26.45 -8.74 -23.51
N LEU A 988 25.53 -8.01 -24.15
CA LEU A 988 25.10 -6.66 -23.69
C LEU A 988 23.73 -6.59 -23.00
N VAL A 989 22.81 -7.52 -23.24
CA VAL A 989 21.41 -7.43 -22.75
C VAL A 989 21.21 -8.06 -21.34
N ALA A 990 22.15 -8.90 -20.90
CA ALA A 990 21.99 -9.74 -19.71
C ALA A 990 22.07 -9.01 -18.35
N MET A 991 22.58 -7.77 -18.29
CA MET A 991 22.77 -7.06 -17.02
C MET A 991 21.48 -6.42 -16.47
N ALA A 992 20.60 -5.90 -17.33
CA ALA A 992 19.39 -5.19 -16.89
C ALA A 992 18.40 -6.10 -16.13
N ARG A 993 18.18 -7.33 -16.62
CA ARG A 993 17.20 -8.28 -16.04
C ARG A 993 17.60 -8.85 -14.67
N ARG A 994 18.86 -8.73 -14.24
CA ARG A 994 19.30 -9.24 -12.92
C ARG A 994 18.90 -8.37 -11.73
N ARG A 995 18.63 -7.07 -11.90
CA ARG A 995 18.18 -6.20 -10.78
C ARG A 995 16.69 -6.40 -10.45
N ILE A 996 15.83 -6.57 -11.45
CA ILE A 996 14.36 -6.68 -11.27
C ILE A 996 13.97 -8.01 -10.58
N LEU A 997 14.57 -9.13 -10.98
CA LEU A 997 14.24 -10.44 -10.41
C LEU A 997 14.64 -10.59 -8.93
N GLY A 998 15.67 -9.86 -8.47
CA GLY A 998 16.10 -9.85 -7.07
C GLY A 998 15.07 -9.22 -6.13
N ALA A 999 14.46 -8.10 -6.53
CA ALA A 999 13.47 -7.39 -5.72
C ALA A 999 12.18 -8.21 -5.54
N ALA A 1000 11.65 -8.79 -6.62
CA ALA A 1000 10.43 -9.60 -6.59
C ALA A 1000 10.56 -10.83 -5.67
N VAL A 1001 11.73 -11.49 -5.68
CA VAL A 1001 12.00 -12.67 -4.84
C VAL A 1001 12.08 -12.29 -3.36
N VAL A 1002 12.69 -11.15 -2.99
CA VAL A 1002 12.71 -10.69 -1.59
C VAL A 1002 11.31 -10.31 -1.10
N ALA A 1003 10.53 -9.57 -1.89
CA ALA A 1003 9.17 -9.18 -1.54
C ALA A 1003 8.25 -10.40 -1.29
N ALA A 1004 8.32 -11.42 -2.17
CA ALA A 1004 7.56 -12.65 -2.01
C ALA A 1004 7.93 -13.43 -0.75
N MET A 1005 9.18 -13.37 -0.30
CA MET A 1005 9.64 -14.10 0.90
C MET A 1005 9.37 -13.37 2.22
N LEU A 1006 9.23 -12.03 2.23
CA LEU A 1006 8.68 -11.33 3.41
C LEU A 1006 7.18 -11.64 3.61
N GLY A 1007 6.39 -11.71 2.53
CA GLY A 1007 4.97 -12.07 2.62
C GLY A 1007 4.72 -13.45 3.24
N ILE A 1008 5.65 -14.39 3.05
CA ILE A 1008 5.59 -15.73 3.65
C ILE A 1008 5.88 -15.71 5.16
N PHE A 1009 6.66 -14.75 5.66
CA PHE A 1009 6.94 -14.60 7.10
C PHE A 1009 5.84 -13.82 7.85
N MET A 1010 5.15 -12.89 7.19
CA MET A 1010 4.06 -12.12 7.82
C MET A 1010 2.69 -12.83 7.78
N GLY A 1011 2.52 -13.84 6.92
CA GLY A 1011 1.26 -14.60 6.77
C GLY A 1011 0.92 -15.62 7.88
N LEU A 1012 1.53 -15.52 9.07
CA LEU A 1012 1.33 -16.45 10.19
C LEU A 1012 1.07 -15.73 11.54
N GLY A 1013 0.22 -14.69 11.52
CA GLY A 1013 -0.31 -14.05 12.73
C GLY A 1013 -1.83 -13.93 12.65
N LYS A 1014 -2.54 -14.30 13.74
CA LYS A 1014 -4.02 -14.43 13.85
C LYS A 1014 -4.57 -15.60 12.98
N SER A 1015 -5.20 -16.66 13.48
CA SER A 1015 -5.55 -16.99 14.88
C SER A 1015 -5.49 -18.50 15.15
N ARG A 1016 -4.86 -18.88 16.27
CA ARG A 1016 -5.15 -20.09 17.05
C ARG A 1016 -5.31 -19.64 18.51
N LEU A 1017 -5.95 -20.43 19.36
CA LEU A 1017 -5.87 -20.22 20.82
C LEU A 1017 -4.39 -20.16 21.23
N ALA A 1018 -4.08 -19.39 22.28
CA ALA A 1018 -2.72 -19.17 22.77
C ALA A 1018 -2.12 -20.45 23.41
N LEU A 1019 -1.79 -21.42 22.56
CA LEU A 1019 -0.96 -22.57 22.88
C LEU A 1019 0.42 -22.07 23.28
N VAL A 1020 0.82 -22.37 24.51
CA VAL A 1020 2.17 -22.08 25.03
C VAL A 1020 3.21 -22.56 24.02
N GLU A 1021 4.18 -21.70 23.68
CA GLU A 1021 5.25 -22.03 22.76
C GLU A 1021 5.97 -23.30 23.20
N LEU A 1022 6.32 -24.15 22.25
CA LEU A 1022 6.96 -25.42 22.57
C LEU A 1022 8.35 -25.17 23.15
N GLN A 1023 8.55 -25.59 24.41
CA GLN A 1023 9.82 -25.49 25.10
C GLN A 1023 10.75 -26.65 24.72
N ALA A 1024 12.06 -26.45 24.89
CA ALA A 1024 13.02 -27.56 24.91
C ALA A 1024 12.89 -28.33 26.24
N MET A 1025 13.42 -29.56 26.31
CA MET A 1025 13.39 -30.33 27.56
C MET A 1025 14.18 -29.65 28.69
N ASP A 1026 13.60 -29.65 29.90
CA ASP A 1026 14.22 -29.07 31.10
C ASP A 1026 15.49 -29.83 31.55
N ARG A 1027 15.61 -31.11 31.14
CA ARG A 1027 16.76 -31.95 31.49
C ARG A 1027 17.98 -31.58 30.64
N LYS A 1028 19.12 -31.45 31.31
CA LYS A 1028 20.40 -31.19 30.65
C LYS A 1028 20.80 -32.28 29.64
N LEU A 1029 21.01 -31.87 28.40
CA LEU A 1029 21.50 -32.66 27.27
C LEU A 1029 23.02 -32.79 27.34
N ASP A 1030 23.51 -34.03 27.31
CA ASP A 1030 24.91 -34.35 27.06
C ASP A 1030 25.17 -34.25 25.55
N LEU A 1031 25.76 -33.13 25.14
CA LEU A 1031 26.12 -32.86 23.74
C LEU A 1031 27.04 -33.96 23.17
N LYS A 1032 27.97 -34.53 23.96
CA LYS A 1032 28.91 -35.55 23.47
C LYS A 1032 28.20 -36.87 23.18
N ARG A 1033 27.16 -37.22 23.95
CA ARG A 1033 26.28 -38.38 23.67
C ARG A 1033 25.23 -38.12 22.59
N PHE A 1034 24.90 -36.86 22.28
CA PHE A 1034 23.95 -36.50 21.23
C PHE A 1034 24.56 -36.40 19.82
N MET A 1035 25.87 -36.15 19.71
CA MET A 1035 26.59 -36.13 18.42
C MET A 1035 26.53 -37.50 17.70
N GLY A 1036 26.93 -37.52 16.42
CA GLY A 1036 26.84 -38.66 15.51
C GLY A 1036 25.51 -38.69 14.74
N SER A 1037 25.29 -39.78 13.99
CA SER A 1037 24.14 -39.93 13.09
C SER A 1037 22.86 -40.39 13.79
N TRP A 1038 21.73 -39.95 13.24
CA TRP A 1038 20.37 -40.27 13.63
C TRP A 1038 19.53 -40.52 12.37
N TYR A 1039 18.79 -41.62 12.32
CA TYR A 1039 17.82 -41.89 11.27
C TYR A 1039 16.52 -41.16 11.61
N VAL A 1040 15.96 -40.42 10.65
CA VAL A 1040 14.64 -39.78 10.81
C VAL A 1040 13.56 -40.81 10.53
N LEU A 1041 12.79 -41.20 11.55
CA LEU A 1041 11.70 -42.16 11.44
C LEU A 1041 10.41 -41.52 10.92
N ALA A 1042 10.16 -40.27 11.32
CA ALA A 1042 9.02 -39.47 10.90
C ALA A 1042 9.31 -37.98 11.05
N HIS A 1043 8.61 -37.14 10.29
CA HIS A 1043 8.78 -35.68 10.34
C HIS A 1043 7.52 -34.90 9.94
N ILE A 1044 7.49 -33.62 10.28
CA ILE A 1044 6.66 -32.61 9.59
C ILE A 1044 7.61 -31.82 8.69
N PRO A 1045 7.63 -32.08 7.36
CA PRO A 1045 8.74 -31.72 6.49
C PRO A 1045 8.82 -30.24 6.12
N VAL A 1046 10.04 -29.70 6.05
CA VAL A 1046 10.33 -28.37 5.52
C VAL A 1046 10.10 -28.37 4.01
N LYS A 1047 8.95 -27.83 3.57
CA LYS A 1047 8.54 -27.84 2.16
C LYS A 1047 9.56 -27.21 1.20
N LEU A 1048 10.32 -26.22 1.65
CA LEU A 1048 11.30 -25.47 0.84
C LEU A 1048 12.54 -26.27 0.39
N VAL A 1049 12.76 -27.48 0.92
CA VAL A 1049 13.96 -28.31 0.65
C VAL A 1049 13.63 -29.72 0.13
N ASN A 1050 12.40 -29.93 -0.34
CA ASN A 1050 11.90 -31.23 -0.83
C ASN A 1050 11.92 -32.38 0.21
N GLU A 1051 12.01 -32.08 1.51
CA GLU A 1051 11.89 -33.08 2.59
C GLU A 1051 10.59 -33.91 2.48
N HIS A 1052 9.51 -33.32 1.95
CA HIS A 1052 8.25 -34.01 1.70
C HIS A 1052 8.33 -35.13 0.65
N LEU A 1053 9.50 -35.37 0.05
CA LEU A 1053 9.81 -36.45 -0.88
C LEU A 1053 10.89 -37.42 -0.31
N ALA A 1054 11.30 -37.24 0.95
CA ALA A 1054 12.44 -37.95 1.53
C ALA A 1054 12.19 -39.45 1.78
N HIS A 1055 13.25 -40.22 1.55
CA HIS A 1055 13.48 -41.63 1.85
C HIS A 1055 14.92 -41.77 2.38
N ASN A 1056 15.22 -42.78 3.20
CA ASN A 1056 16.55 -43.05 3.76
C ASN A 1056 17.19 -41.81 4.42
N ALA A 1057 16.40 -41.04 5.18
CA ALA A 1057 16.84 -39.77 5.72
C ALA A 1057 17.66 -39.92 7.01
N VAL A 1058 18.85 -39.32 7.02
CA VAL A 1058 19.80 -39.36 8.14
C VAL A 1058 20.25 -37.94 8.48
N GLU A 1059 20.23 -37.58 9.77
CA GLU A 1059 20.78 -36.34 10.30
C GLU A 1059 21.98 -36.63 11.20
N THR A 1060 23.13 -36.03 10.91
CA THR A 1060 24.39 -36.23 11.64
C THR A 1060 24.81 -34.91 12.31
N TYR A 1061 24.98 -34.94 13.62
CA TYR A 1061 25.49 -33.81 14.39
C TYR A 1061 26.97 -33.97 14.74
N THR A 1062 27.76 -32.90 14.62
CA THR A 1062 29.19 -32.88 14.98
C THR A 1062 29.52 -31.68 15.86
N TRP A 1063 30.48 -31.81 16.79
CA TRP A 1063 30.86 -30.74 17.72
C TRP A 1063 32.25 -30.17 17.37
N ASP A 1064 32.29 -28.92 16.92
CA ASP A 1064 33.51 -28.16 16.68
C ASP A 1064 33.90 -27.43 17.97
N GLU A 1065 34.66 -28.10 18.84
CA GLU A 1065 35.07 -27.59 20.15
C GLU A 1065 35.91 -26.31 20.03
N SER A 1066 36.69 -26.16 18.94
CA SER A 1066 37.49 -24.96 18.65
C SER A 1066 36.66 -23.72 18.33
N LYS A 1067 35.41 -23.89 17.85
CA LYS A 1067 34.51 -22.79 17.45
C LYS A 1067 33.20 -22.77 18.25
N GLN A 1068 33.09 -23.64 19.27
CA GLN A 1068 31.92 -23.84 20.12
C GLN A 1068 30.61 -23.94 19.30
N ARG A 1069 30.65 -24.77 18.26
CA ARG A 1069 29.63 -24.81 17.21
C ARG A 1069 29.26 -26.24 16.84
N ILE A 1070 27.98 -26.46 16.55
CA ILE A 1070 27.46 -27.72 16.03
C ILE A 1070 27.50 -27.67 14.50
N GLY A 1071 28.02 -28.71 13.86
CA GLY A 1071 27.75 -29.03 12.46
C GLY A 1071 26.50 -29.89 12.38
N VAL A 1072 25.60 -29.58 11.46
CA VAL A 1072 24.41 -30.39 11.16
C VAL A 1072 24.50 -30.80 9.70
N HIS A 1073 24.43 -32.09 9.42
CA HIS A 1073 24.42 -32.64 8.06
C HIS A 1073 23.19 -33.53 7.90
N TYR A 1074 22.24 -33.08 7.10
CA TYR A 1074 21.04 -33.83 6.76
C TYR A 1074 21.14 -34.38 5.33
N ARG A 1075 20.91 -35.67 5.16
CA ARG A 1075 21.07 -36.41 3.90
C ARG A 1075 19.84 -37.28 3.66
N PHE A 1076 19.29 -37.28 2.44
CA PHE A 1076 18.15 -38.14 2.07
C PHE A 1076 18.11 -38.42 0.57
N ASN A 1077 17.32 -39.43 0.17
CA ASN A 1077 17.08 -39.80 -1.22
C ASN A 1077 15.71 -39.26 -1.68
N GLU A 1078 15.70 -38.54 -2.80
CA GLU A 1078 14.54 -37.79 -3.29
C GLU A 1078 13.57 -38.66 -4.11
N LYS A 1079 12.30 -38.70 -3.72
CA LYS A 1079 11.14 -39.40 -4.34
C LYS A 1079 11.13 -40.94 -4.23
N SER A 1080 12.26 -41.60 -4.08
CA SER A 1080 12.33 -43.07 -3.93
C SER A 1080 13.54 -43.52 -3.12
N MET A 1081 13.59 -44.80 -2.73
CA MET A 1081 14.73 -45.39 -2.00
C MET A 1081 16.06 -45.23 -2.76
N ASP A 1082 16.05 -45.45 -4.07
CA ASP A 1082 17.20 -45.24 -4.98
C ASP A 1082 17.20 -43.84 -5.63
N GLY A 1083 16.46 -42.91 -5.01
CA GLY A 1083 16.28 -41.54 -5.48
C GLY A 1083 17.57 -40.72 -5.44
N ARG A 1084 17.55 -39.57 -6.13
CA ARG A 1084 18.69 -38.64 -6.15
C ARG A 1084 19.05 -38.23 -4.72
N ILE A 1085 20.29 -38.48 -4.32
CA ILE A 1085 20.81 -38.09 -3.01
C ILE A 1085 20.85 -36.56 -2.92
N ASN A 1086 20.38 -36.03 -1.80
CA ASN A 1086 20.35 -34.61 -1.48
C ASN A 1086 21.01 -34.38 -0.11
N ASP A 1087 21.94 -33.43 -0.03
CA ASP A 1087 22.79 -33.18 1.13
C ASP A 1087 22.69 -31.71 1.57
N SER A 1088 22.34 -31.48 2.83
CA SER A 1088 22.15 -30.16 3.44
C SER A 1088 23.07 -29.98 4.64
N TYR A 1089 23.92 -28.95 4.60
CA TYR A 1089 24.89 -28.64 5.65
C TYR A 1089 24.52 -27.34 6.37
N GLN A 1090 24.25 -27.42 7.67
CA GLN A 1090 23.88 -26.29 8.52
C GLN A 1090 24.88 -26.08 9.66
N ARG A 1091 24.78 -24.94 10.34
CA ARG A 1091 25.61 -24.59 11.51
C ARG A 1091 24.72 -24.26 12.70
N GLY A 1092 24.82 -25.01 13.78
CA GLY A 1092 24.11 -24.78 15.04
C GLY A 1092 24.98 -24.12 16.11
N TRP A 1093 24.36 -23.38 17.01
CA TRP A 1093 24.95 -22.92 18.26
C TRP A 1093 24.01 -23.26 19.41
N VAL A 1094 24.57 -23.68 20.55
CA VAL A 1094 23.80 -23.89 21.79
C VAL A 1094 23.35 -22.52 22.31
N TRP A 1095 22.05 -22.37 22.56
CA TRP A 1095 21.44 -21.11 22.98
C TRP A 1095 21.15 -21.12 24.49
N ASN A 1096 20.33 -22.07 24.95
CA ASN A 1096 20.20 -22.36 26.38
C ASN A 1096 21.45 -23.13 26.85
N LYS A 1097 22.31 -22.47 27.64
CA LYS A 1097 23.56 -23.04 28.18
C LYS A 1097 23.37 -23.89 29.45
N GLU A 1098 22.18 -23.85 30.05
CA GLU A 1098 21.86 -24.59 31.27
C GLU A 1098 21.46 -26.02 30.91
N THR A 1099 20.47 -26.15 30.03
CA THR A 1099 19.95 -27.43 29.53
C THR A 1099 20.69 -27.96 28.30
N SER A 1100 21.38 -27.11 27.53
CA SER A 1100 21.97 -27.47 26.22
C SER A 1100 20.96 -28.00 25.17
N ALA A 1101 19.65 -28.01 25.46
CA ALA A 1101 18.61 -28.62 24.64
C ALA A 1101 17.95 -27.65 23.64
N GLU A 1102 18.18 -26.34 23.78
CA GLU A 1102 17.75 -25.34 22.81
C GLU A 1102 18.94 -24.86 21.97
N TRP A 1103 18.87 -25.03 20.66
CA TRP A 1103 19.86 -24.56 19.71
C TRP A 1103 19.31 -23.45 18.80
N ARG A 1104 20.21 -22.82 18.07
CA ARG A 1104 19.94 -21.85 17.00
C ARG A 1104 20.74 -22.25 15.76
N VAL A 1105 20.08 -22.58 14.65
CA VAL A 1105 20.70 -23.09 13.41
C VAL A 1105 20.68 -22.07 12.27
N SER A 1106 21.70 -22.13 11.41
CA SER A 1106 21.86 -21.34 10.19
C SER A 1106 21.97 -22.29 8.99
N PRO A 1107 20.89 -22.46 8.19
CA PRO A 1107 20.88 -23.34 7.03
C PRO A 1107 21.56 -22.69 5.81
N LYS A 1108 22.38 -23.43 5.08
CA LYS A 1108 23.01 -22.97 3.82
C LYS A 1108 22.06 -23.14 2.61
N LEU A 1109 20.94 -22.42 2.59
CA LEU A 1109 20.04 -22.39 1.42
C LEU A 1109 20.55 -21.41 0.34
N PRO A 1110 20.43 -21.75 -0.96
CA PRO A 1110 20.71 -20.82 -2.06
C PRO A 1110 19.86 -19.55 -1.95
N LEU A 1111 20.48 -18.38 -2.12
CA LEU A 1111 19.94 -17.03 -1.83
C LEU A 1111 19.48 -16.82 -0.38
N PHE A 1112 18.49 -17.57 0.11
CA PHE A 1112 17.79 -17.30 1.36
C PHE A 1112 18.63 -17.60 2.62
N GLY A 1113 19.49 -18.64 2.58
CA GLY A 1113 20.42 -18.95 3.67
C GLY A 1113 21.56 -17.93 3.78
N TYR A 1114 21.96 -17.34 2.66
CA TYR A 1114 22.86 -16.18 2.66
C TYR A 1114 22.18 -14.95 3.26
N LEU A 1115 20.92 -14.66 2.89
CA LEU A 1115 20.17 -13.53 3.44
C LEU A 1115 19.99 -13.67 4.97
N LEU A 1116 19.52 -14.81 5.46
CA LEU A 1116 19.39 -15.09 6.90
C LEU A 1116 20.74 -15.02 7.63
N SER A 1117 21.81 -15.57 7.05
CA SER A 1117 23.16 -15.50 7.63
C SER A 1117 23.80 -14.10 7.56
N TYR A 1118 23.27 -13.18 6.74
CA TYR A 1118 23.72 -11.79 6.63
C TYR A 1118 22.95 -10.88 7.60
N CYS A 1119 21.65 -11.11 7.77
CA CYS A 1119 20.80 -10.45 8.77
C CYS A 1119 20.95 -11.02 10.19
N GLY A 1120 21.87 -11.98 10.41
CA GLY A 1120 22.14 -12.59 11.72
C GLY A 1120 21.06 -13.55 12.25
N LEU A 1121 19.92 -13.69 11.56
CA LEU A 1121 18.82 -14.57 11.97
C LEU A 1121 19.27 -16.03 11.99
N LYS A 1122 19.13 -16.66 13.16
CA LYS A 1122 19.32 -18.10 13.37
C LYS A 1122 17.98 -18.70 13.80
N LEU A 1123 17.57 -19.78 13.15
CA LEU A 1123 16.30 -20.44 13.41
C LEU A 1123 16.37 -21.26 14.72
N PRO A 1124 15.36 -21.20 15.61
CA PRO A 1124 15.23 -22.14 16.71
C PRO A 1124 15.26 -23.60 16.24
N TYR A 1125 15.92 -24.44 17.04
CA TYR A 1125 15.99 -25.89 16.82
C TYR A 1125 16.02 -26.53 18.21
N ILE A 1126 14.90 -27.10 18.66
CA ILE A 1126 14.71 -27.47 20.06
C ILE A 1126 14.61 -28.98 20.22
N ILE A 1127 15.46 -29.56 21.08
CA ILE A 1127 15.34 -30.95 21.52
C ILE A 1127 14.24 -30.96 22.59
N VAL A 1128 13.08 -31.49 22.22
CA VAL A 1128 11.86 -31.51 23.05
C VAL A 1128 11.80 -32.78 23.90
N ASP A 1129 12.41 -33.86 23.41
CA ASP A 1129 12.59 -35.10 24.15
C ASP A 1129 13.88 -35.83 23.71
N CYS A 1130 14.47 -36.60 24.61
CA CYS A 1130 15.58 -37.50 24.32
C CYS A 1130 15.59 -38.65 25.32
N ALA A 1131 15.76 -39.89 24.86
CA ALA A 1131 15.86 -41.05 25.74
C ALA A 1131 17.18 -41.05 26.54
N ASP A 1132 17.16 -41.61 27.75
CA ASP A 1132 18.29 -41.61 28.70
C ASP A 1132 19.52 -42.38 28.19
N ASP A 1133 19.29 -43.36 27.31
CA ASP A 1133 20.31 -44.12 26.59
C ASP A 1133 20.81 -43.40 25.32
N TYR A 1134 20.11 -42.34 24.88
CA TYR A 1134 20.30 -41.58 23.64
C TYR A 1134 20.02 -42.44 22.38
N SER A 1135 19.09 -43.40 22.49
CA SER A 1135 18.60 -44.24 21.38
C SER A 1135 17.58 -43.54 20.48
N LYS A 1136 16.77 -42.63 21.05
CA LYS A 1136 15.66 -41.92 20.40
C LYS A 1136 15.63 -40.46 20.86
N ALA A 1137 15.17 -39.56 19.99
CA ALA A 1137 14.95 -38.14 20.32
C ALA A 1137 13.80 -37.54 19.50
N ILE A 1138 13.22 -36.45 19.99
CA ILE A 1138 12.22 -35.65 19.29
C ILE A 1138 12.71 -34.20 19.23
N VAL A 1139 12.84 -33.68 18.02
CA VAL A 1139 13.26 -32.30 17.74
C VAL A 1139 12.09 -31.54 17.12
N GLY A 1140 11.90 -30.28 17.52
CA GLY A 1140 10.79 -29.45 17.06
C GLY A 1140 11.17 -28.00 16.79
N TYR A 1141 10.12 -27.19 16.60
CA TYR A 1141 10.19 -25.74 16.44
C TYR A 1141 9.13 -25.08 17.35
N PRO A 1142 9.36 -23.89 17.95
CA PRO A 1142 8.46 -23.30 18.97
C PRO A 1142 6.97 -23.20 18.59
N ASN A 1143 6.67 -22.86 17.34
CA ASN A 1143 5.30 -22.78 16.82
C ASN A 1143 4.73 -24.11 16.28
N ARG A 1144 5.44 -25.23 16.47
CA ARG A 1144 5.09 -26.60 16.03
C ARG A 1144 4.95 -26.79 14.51
N ALA A 1145 5.50 -25.90 13.69
CA ALA A 1145 5.47 -26.02 12.22
C ALA A 1145 6.36 -27.15 11.66
N TYR A 1146 7.38 -27.59 12.39
CA TYR A 1146 8.33 -28.63 11.99
C TYR A 1146 8.61 -29.58 13.16
N LEU A 1147 8.89 -30.85 12.83
CA LEU A 1147 9.11 -31.96 13.77
C LEU A 1147 10.05 -32.95 13.11
N TRP A 1148 11.00 -33.52 13.86
CA TRP A 1148 11.81 -34.67 13.47
C TRP A 1148 11.84 -35.69 14.62
N ILE A 1149 11.39 -36.91 14.34
CA ILE A 1149 11.46 -38.05 15.27
C ILE A 1149 12.68 -38.89 14.87
N LEU A 1150 13.65 -38.95 15.77
CA LEU A 1150 15.01 -39.45 15.53
C LEU A 1150 15.26 -40.77 16.25
N SER A 1151 16.04 -41.65 15.63
CA SER A 1151 16.50 -42.93 16.22
C SER A 1151 17.95 -43.23 15.84
N ARG A 1152 18.69 -43.94 16.71
CA ARG A 1152 20.03 -44.46 16.39
C ARG A 1152 20.01 -45.71 15.50
N LYS A 1153 18.82 -46.21 15.15
CA LYS A 1153 18.57 -47.33 14.21
C LYS A 1153 17.60 -46.91 13.11
N PRO A 1154 17.74 -47.41 11.86
CA PRO A 1154 16.81 -47.11 10.76
C PRO A 1154 15.39 -47.62 11.03
N THR A 1155 15.27 -48.66 11.86
CA THR A 1155 14.00 -49.29 12.24
C THR A 1155 13.83 -49.35 13.76
N VAL A 1156 12.58 -49.27 14.21
CA VAL A 1156 12.12 -49.50 15.59
C VAL A 1156 10.87 -50.38 15.54
N SER A 1157 10.49 -51.01 16.65
CA SER A 1157 9.21 -51.74 16.71
C SER A 1157 8.02 -50.79 16.58
N ASP A 1158 6.92 -51.22 15.97
CA ASP A 1158 5.75 -50.35 15.79
C ASP A 1158 5.17 -49.88 17.13
N ALA A 1159 5.20 -50.72 18.17
CA ALA A 1159 4.83 -50.35 19.53
C ALA A 1159 5.75 -49.28 20.18
N ASP A 1160 6.94 -49.02 19.64
CA ASP A 1160 7.81 -47.90 20.04
C ASP A 1160 7.70 -46.69 19.10
N TYR A 1161 7.41 -46.91 17.82
CA TYR A 1161 7.04 -45.86 16.88
C TYR A 1161 5.77 -45.14 17.36
N GLU A 1162 4.73 -45.91 17.73
CA GLU A 1162 3.44 -45.38 18.18
C GLU A 1162 3.57 -44.52 19.45
N LYS A 1163 4.43 -44.92 20.39
CA LYS A 1163 4.76 -44.10 21.57
C LYS A 1163 5.37 -42.75 21.21
N LEU A 1164 6.19 -42.68 20.16
CA LEU A 1164 6.82 -41.43 19.70
C LEU A 1164 5.82 -40.53 18.98
N ILE A 1165 4.86 -41.10 18.24
CA ILE A 1165 3.74 -40.36 17.64
C ILE A 1165 2.81 -39.82 18.73
N GLN A 1166 2.36 -40.68 19.65
CA GLN A 1166 1.50 -40.29 20.77
C GLN A 1166 2.17 -39.22 21.67
N LYS A 1167 3.47 -39.34 21.96
CA LYS A 1167 4.20 -38.30 22.70
C LYS A 1167 4.31 -36.98 21.90
N SER A 1168 4.42 -37.05 20.57
CA SER A 1168 4.37 -35.84 19.72
C SER A 1168 2.98 -35.19 19.75
N LYS A 1169 1.91 -35.99 19.75
CA LYS A 1169 0.51 -35.54 19.90
C LYS A 1169 0.27 -34.86 21.25
N GLU A 1170 0.80 -35.41 22.34
CA GLU A 1170 0.79 -34.82 23.69
C GLU A 1170 1.54 -33.49 23.76
N LEU A 1171 2.63 -33.34 23.00
CA LEU A 1171 3.36 -32.07 22.83
C LEU A 1171 2.59 -31.04 21.96
N GLY A 1172 1.41 -31.38 21.45
CA GLY A 1172 0.53 -30.53 20.66
C GLY A 1172 0.77 -30.56 19.15
N TYR A 1173 1.48 -31.58 18.64
CA TYR A 1173 1.62 -31.77 17.19
C TYR A 1173 0.37 -32.40 16.57
N ASP A 1174 0.19 -32.07 15.29
CA ASP A 1174 -0.98 -32.37 14.48
C ASP A 1174 -0.70 -33.67 13.70
N GLU A 1175 -1.30 -34.77 14.13
CA GLU A 1175 -0.95 -36.15 13.73
C GLU A 1175 -1.05 -36.37 12.20
N ASP A 1176 -2.09 -35.81 11.57
CA ASP A 1176 -2.30 -35.85 10.10
C ASP A 1176 -1.17 -35.19 9.29
N LYS A 1177 -0.28 -34.43 9.95
CA LYS A 1177 0.89 -33.77 9.33
C LYS A 1177 2.18 -34.55 9.56
N ILE A 1178 2.21 -35.53 10.46
CA ILE A 1178 3.39 -36.33 10.78
C ILE A 1178 3.55 -37.45 9.75
N ARG A 1179 4.47 -37.28 8.80
CA ARG A 1179 4.79 -38.28 7.78
C ARG A 1179 5.85 -39.26 8.28
N LYS A 1180 5.57 -40.57 8.22
CA LYS A 1180 6.59 -41.64 8.34
C LYS A 1180 7.58 -41.54 7.18
N VAL A 1181 8.87 -41.61 7.47
CA VAL A 1181 9.94 -41.60 6.46
C VAL A 1181 10.36 -43.05 6.21
N PRO A 1182 10.29 -43.55 4.95
CA PRO A 1182 10.78 -44.89 4.64
C PRO A 1182 12.30 -44.98 4.83
N GLN A 1183 12.76 -46.08 5.43
CA GLN A 1183 14.16 -46.40 5.70
C GLN A 1183 14.47 -47.82 5.23
N THR A 1184 15.73 -48.09 4.86
CA THR A 1184 16.27 -49.44 4.65
C THR A 1184 17.47 -49.70 5.55
N ASP A 1185 17.76 -50.97 5.86
CA ASP A 1185 18.88 -51.35 6.74
C ASP A 1185 20.28 -51.09 6.12
N GLY A 1186 20.34 -50.56 4.89
CA GLY A 1186 21.56 -50.19 4.15
C GLY A 1186 21.80 -48.69 4.00
N ALA A 1187 21.06 -47.82 4.70
CA ALA A 1187 21.24 -46.37 4.64
C ALA A 1187 22.55 -45.94 5.34
N GLU A 1188 23.66 -45.87 4.58
CA GLU A 1188 24.99 -45.57 5.13
C GLU A 1188 25.07 -44.20 5.83
N ALA A 1189 25.33 -44.25 7.14
CA ALA A 1189 25.67 -43.09 7.95
C ALA A 1189 26.99 -42.45 7.45
N PHE A 1190 26.95 -41.14 7.19
CA PHE A 1190 28.09 -40.39 6.66
C PHE A 1190 29.27 -40.36 7.65
N GLN A 1191 30.36 -41.04 7.32
CA GLN A 1191 31.65 -40.84 7.99
C GLN A 1191 32.23 -39.50 7.54
N ALA A 1192 32.39 -38.58 8.47
CA ALA A 1192 32.99 -37.28 8.20
C ALA A 1192 34.48 -37.44 7.83
N PRO A 1193 34.99 -36.68 6.84
CA PRO A 1193 36.43 -36.54 6.65
C PRO A 1193 37.10 -36.01 7.92
N SER A 1194 38.27 -36.56 8.25
CA SER A 1194 39.11 -36.22 9.40
C SER A 1194 39.75 -34.84 9.28
#